data_AF-G4ZUY3-F1
#
_entry.id   AF-G4ZUY3-F1
#
_cell.length_a   1.000
_cell.length_b   1.000
_cell.length_c   1.000
_cell.angle_alpha   90.00
_cell.angle_beta   90.00
_cell.angle_gamma   90.00
#
_symmetry.space_group_name_H-M   'P 1'
#
loop_
_entity.id
_entity.type
_entity.pdbx_description
1 polymer ?
#
loop_
_entity_poly.entity_id
_entity_poly.type
_entity_poly.pdbx_seq_one_letter_code
_entity_poly.pdbx_strand_id
1 'polypeptide(L)'
;MAAPSDVSAMLDVAIAAARAAGAHMKSHLSTSRVEKTKSSKDDLVTVVDKQCQDLVFATIKQSFPTHEFLGEENVAPGSEASARALRELASKEWLWIVDPIDGTTNFVHHRPASVVSVACAHLGDVVVGVIYDPYRDELFTAQQGEGTFLNGQPARVSHEASFSEALVGFGIGTKDSVRLPMLDCAREFSAKCRGLRLQGAAAIELAWTAAGRQSAFYELDLNSWDVAAGALLVKEAGGHVTNSDGTPFSLSTRNIVVSNNKGDIHASMLELIKKADAVNVRKAMEQQLPAPYQVNTWFFVCGPLAVNTFLLGLAANLHVFKKHNLAFDRVMDMRPDEVPTARGVLKTALAMTLLQLLLFNGEAARRGDAFGVDETRMEMLLLGYAFVAAALLLCPLDVLHYKFRMFVLRKLARCFWPFQHFSFKLPAHATPFIEVFMADGMTSLSKFIQDLIRATQCLISFQRTTSMNDRFLHLLNTMKYCSSLLVISVGAYPMLMGLARPEQSSFFLLCAVFNSLYSFLWDVVMDWGLGQPKLPRRVAFLRHQLTYRPRKIYYVIIAVDFVLRIMWVTKWWDWMHRGVHFKLVSQVAEVVRRIIWNFVRVEWQCIKLDILGTKKLSADSLELEDIIEKMPLMEEDEDDDVEDMKPRMRPVSRPNSFSAENSGTETSSTLSQSPPRDGNGGELLLQAMRNAANSENAAPGANAEGAQHDEIIAPAAITVASYPDKPQAMLISGGDLTASTHLRRDSSPNKATTSSADGAVVDEM
;
A
#
# COMPACT_ATOMS: atom_id res chain seq x y z
N MET A 1 -6.25 7.38 -61.51
CA MET A 1 -6.14 5.93 -61.82
C MET A 1 -4.93 5.79 -62.72
N ALA A 2 -3.98 4.94 -62.35
CA ALA A 2 -2.84 4.58 -63.19
C ALA A 2 -3.29 3.74 -64.39
N ALA A 3 -2.41 3.51 -65.38
CA ALA A 3 -2.73 2.56 -66.43
C ALA A 3 -2.61 1.12 -65.88
N PRO A 4 -3.47 0.16 -66.31
CA PRO A 4 -3.40 -1.22 -65.84
C PRO A 4 -2.04 -1.90 -66.08
N SER A 5 -1.30 -1.46 -67.10
CA SER A 5 0.10 -1.85 -67.36
C SER A 5 1.02 -1.61 -66.16
N ASP A 6 0.83 -0.49 -65.48
CA ASP A 6 1.77 0.03 -64.49
C ASP A 6 1.58 -0.72 -63.17
N VAL A 7 0.32 -1.03 -62.84
CA VAL A 7 -0.06 -1.82 -61.66
C VAL A 7 0.42 -3.27 -61.78
N SER A 8 0.31 -3.87 -62.98
CA SER A 8 0.86 -5.21 -63.25
C SER A 8 2.38 -5.24 -63.08
N ALA A 9 3.11 -4.23 -63.57
CA ALA A 9 4.55 -4.12 -63.39
C ALA A 9 4.94 -3.92 -61.91
N MET A 10 4.12 -3.21 -61.13
CA MET A 10 4.29 -3.10 -59.67
C MET A 10 4.07 -4.45 -58.97
N LEU A 11 3.09 -5.25 -59.41
CA LEU A 11 2.88 -6.60 -58.87
C LEU A 11 4.08 -7.52 -59.14
N ASP A 12 4.63 -7.54 -60.36
CA ASP A 12 5.82 -8.35 -60.69
C ASP A 12 7.04 -7.97 -59.83
N VAL A 13 7.26 -6.67 -59.63
CA VAL A 13 8.36 -6.15 -58.77
C VAL A 13 8.12 -6.46 -57.29
N ALA A 14 6.87 -6.38 -56.81
CA ALA A 14 6.50 -6.77 -55.45
C ALA A 14 6.75 -8.27 -55.20
N ILE A 15 6.41 -9.12 -56.16
CA ILE A 15 6.69 -10.57 -56.13
C ILE A 15 8.19 -10.84 -56.08
N ALA A 16 8.98 -10.17 -56.92
CA ALA A 16 10.43 -10.31 -56.96
C ALA A 16 11.07 -9.89 -55.61
N ALA A 17 10.65 -8.75 -55.06
CA ALA A 17 11.12 -8.24 -53.78
C ALA A 17 10.77 -9.17 -52.60
N ALA A 18 9.51 -9.61 -52.51
CA ALA A 18 9.05 -10.53 -51.47
C ALA A 18 9.77 -11.88 -51.52
N ARG A 19 9.96 -12.45 -52.72
CA ARG A 19 10.71 -13.71 -52.90
C ARG A 19 12.19 -13.56 -52.54
N ALA A 20 12.84 -12.43 -52.88
CA ALA A 20 14.22 -12.17 -52.51
C ALA A 20 14.42 -12.08 -50.98
N ALA A 21 13.58 -11.30 -50.29
CA ALA A 21 13.62 -11.18 -48.84
C ALA A 21 13.26 -12.50 -48.13
N GLY A 22 12.25 -13.24 -48.60
CA GLY A 22 11.90 -14.54 -48.03
C GLY A 22 12.98 -15.60 -48.22
N ALA A 23 13.75 -15.55 -49.32
CA ALA A 23 14.93 -16.39 -49.51
C ALA A 23 16.07 -16.03 -48.53
N HIS A 24 16.29 -14.73 -48.25
CA HIS A 24 17.25 -14.25 -47.26
C HIS A 24 16.85 -14.63 -45.83
N MET A 25 15.58 -14.45 -45.47
CA MET A 25 15.00 -14.92 -44.21
C MET A 25 15.21 -16.44 -44.04
N LYS A 26 14.93 -17.23 -45.08
CA LYS A 26 15.09 -18.70 -45.06
C LYS A 26 16.55 -19.15 -44.87
N SER A 27 17.53 -18.43 -45.42
CA SER A 27 18.95 -18.77 -45.25
C SER A 27 19.51 -18.39 -43.87
N HIS A 28 18.85 -17.50 -43.12
CA HIS A 28 19.26 -17.04 -41.78
C HIS A 28 18.48 -17.69 -40.62
N LEU A 29 17.66 -18.72 -40.91
CA LEU A 29 16.89 -19.46 -39.88
C LEU A 29 17.74 -20.10 -38.77
N SER A 30 19.03 -20.37 -39.01
CA SER A 30 19.96 -20.93 -38.03
C SER A 30 20.78 -19.88 -37.26
N THR A 31 20.66 -18.60 -37.62
CA THR A 31 21.43 -17.48 -37.06
C THR A 31 20.56 -16.38 -36.44
N SER A 32 19.25 -16.64 -36.27
CA SER A 32 18.19 -15.76 -35.76
C SER A 32 18.30 -15.36 -34.28
N ARG A 33 19.46 -14.84 -33.87
CA ARG A 33 19.67 -14.27 -32.53
C ARG A 33 18.96 -12.92 -32.43
N VAL A 34 18.19 -12.73 -31.35
CA VAL A 34 17.64 -11.42 -30.95
C VAL A 34 18.80 -10.45 -30.76
N GLU A 35 18.76 -9.30 -31.44
CA GLU A 35 19.74 -8.24 -31.23
C GLU A 35 19.28 -7.26 -30.15
N LYS A 36 17.99 -6.86 -30.23
CA LYS A 36 17.36 -5.91 -29.29
C LYS A 36 15.86 -6.21 -29.12
N THR A 37 15.28 -5.63 -28.09
CA THR A 37 13.82 -5.44 -27.92
C THR A 37 13.43 -4.03 -28.39
N LYS A 38 12.29 -3.89 -29.08
CA LYS A 38 11.74 -2.61 -29.58
C LYS A 38 10.98 -1.85 -28.47
N SER A 39 9.65 -1.95 -28.39
CA SER A 39 8.82 -1.21 -27.41
C SER A 39 8.54 -1.97 -26.10
N SER A 40 8.75 -3.28 -26.07
CA SER A 40 8.55 -4.13 -24.89
C SER A 40 9.45 -5.37 -24.94
N LYS A 41 9.48 -6.15 -23.84
CA LYS A 41 10.14 -7.47 -23.81
C LYS A 41 9.56 -8.50 -24.79
N ASP A 42 8.32 -8.30 -25.24
CA ASP A 42 7.56 -9.20 -26.12
C ASP A 42 7.64 -8.75 -27.59
N ASP A 43 8.40 -7.69 -27.87
CA ASP A 43 8.50 -6.98 -29.14
C ASP A 43 9.98 -6.97 -29.59
N LEU A 44 10.30 -7.80 -30.57
CA LEU A 44 11.67 -8.25 -30.89
C LEU A 44 12.16 -7.71 -32.24
N VAL A 45 13.48 -7.61 -32.40
CA VAL A 45 14.13 -7.33 -33.69
C VAL A 45 15.46 -8.07 -33.82
N THR A 46 15.74 -8.54 -35.03
CA THR A 46 17.02 -9.14 -35.42
C THR A 46 17.68 -8.34 -36.54
N VAL A 47 18.95 -8.65 -36.82
CA VAL A 47 19.66 -8.09 -37.98
C VAL A 47 18.98 -8.47 -39.31
N VAL A 48 18.26 -9.61 -39.35
CA VAL A 48 17.65 -10.17 -40.56
C VAL A 48 16.43 -9.36 -41.00
N ASP A 49 15.60 -8.86 -40.07
CA ASP A 49 14.42 -8.03 -40.36
C ASP A 49 14.84 -6.78 -41.17
N LYS A 50 15.89 -6.09 -40.70
CA LYS A 50 16.45 -4.94 -41.42
C LYS A 50 17.05 -5.32 -42.78
N GLN A 51 17.79 -6.42 -42.87
CA GLN A 51 18.37 -6.88 -44.14
C GLN A 51 17.28 -7.23 -45.17
N CYS A 52 16.20 -7.87 -44.75
CA CYS A 52 15.03 -8.13 -45.58
C CYS A 52 14.37 -6.83 -46.05
N GLN A 53 14.21 -5.83 -45.18
CA GLN A 53 13.67 -4.52 -45.56
C GLN A 53 14.57 -3.81 -46.59
N ASP A 54 15.88 -3.75 -46.33
CA ASP A 54 16.85 -3.11 -47.22
C ASP A 54 16.90 -3.80 -48.60
N LEU A 55 16.74 -5.13 -48.65
CA LEU A 55 16.57 -5.90 -49.90
C LEU A 55 15.28 -5.53 -50.64
N VAL A 56 14.12 -5.54 -49.97
CA VAL A 56 12.83 -5.16 -50.59
C VAL A 56 12.91 -3.73 -51.16
N PHE A 57 13.44 -2.79 -50.39
CA PHE A 57 13.59 -1.40 -50.80
C PHE A 57 14.56 -1.28 -51.99
N ALA A 58 15.67 -2.03 -52.01
CA ALA A 58 16.63 -2.01 -53.11
C ALA A 58 16.05 -2.58 -54.41
N THR A 59 15.29 -3.68 -54.35
CA THR A 59 14.62 -4.27 -55.52
C THR A 59 13.58 -3.31 -56.10
N ILE A 60 12.70 -2.74 -55.26
CA ILE A 60 11.65 -1.84 -55.73
C ILE A 60 12.24 -0.55 -56.33
N LYS A 61 13.27 0.05 -55.69
CA LYS A 61 13.90 1.29 -56.18
C LYS A 61 14.62 1.16 -57.53
N GLN A 62 14.95 -0.05 -57.98
CA GLN A 62 15.51 -0.27 -59.32
C GLN A 62 14.49 -0.02 -60.43
N SER A 63 13.22 -0.35 -60.18
CA SER A 63 12.11 -0.12 -61.14
C SER A 63 11.37 1.19 -60.88
N PHE A 64 11.22 1.58 -59.61
CA PHE A 64 10.39 2.70 -59.15
C PHE A 64 11.18 3.68 -58.26
N PRO A 65 12.21 4.37 -58.78
CA PRO A 65 13.12 5.22 -58.00
C PRO A 65 12.47 6.48 -57.41
N THR A 66 11.28 6.86 -57.87
CA THR A 66 10.51 8.03 -57.43
C THR A 66 9.43 7.72 -56.39
N HIS A 67 9.18 6.44 -56.08
CA HIS A 67 8.13 6.05 -55.14
C HIS A 67 8.61 6.18 -53.68
N GLU A 68 7.67 6.39 -52.77
CA GLU A 68 7.94 6.54 -51.33
C GLU A 68 7.82 5.21 -50.59
N PHE A 69 8.38 5.14 -49.38
CA PHE A 69 8.51 3.88 -48.62
C PHE A 69 8.15 4.05 -47.14
N LEU A 70 7.31 3.16 -46.63
CA LEU A 70 6.98 2.97 -45.22
C LEU A 70 7.28 1.52 -44.84
N GLY A 71 8.37 1.29 -44.10
CA GLY A 71 8.74 -0.04 -43.60
C GLY A 71 9.02 0.01 -42.10
N GLU A 72 8.71 -1.08 -41.38
CA GLU A 72 8.75 -1.12 -39.92
C GLU A 72 10.07 -0.62 -39.32
N GLU A 73 11.21 -1.13 -39.81
CA GLU A 73 12.52 -0.90 -39.20
C GLU A 73 13.07 0.53 -39.40
N ASN A 74 12.33 1.37 -40.11
CA ASN A 74 12.61 2.81 -40.24
C ASN A 74 11.70 3.68 -39.36
N VAL A 75 10.75 3.09 -38.63
CA VAL A 75 9.79 3.81 -37.78
C VAL A 75 10.14 3.62 -36.30
N ALA A 76 10.07 4.69 -35.52
CA ALA A 76 10.31 4.60 -34.07
C ALA A 76 9.23 3.73 -33.39
N PRO A 77 9.57 2.90 -32.37
CA PRO A 77 8.60 1.99 -31.77
C PRO A 77 7.38 2.68 -31.14
N GLY A 78 6.19 2.10 -31.34
CA GLY A 78 4.95 2.50 -30.68
C GLY A 78 3.88 3.11 -31.61
N SER A 79 2.62 2.96 -31.22
CA SER A 79 1.45 3.20 -32.09
C SER A 79 1.32 4.64 -32.61
N GLU A 80 1.68 5.66 -31.80
CA GLU A 80 1.63 7.06 -32.23
C GLU A 80 2.75 7.41 -33.23
N ALA A 81 3.91 6.75 -33.15
CA ALA A 81 4.99 6.92 -34.10
C ALA A 81 4.65 6.28 -35.46
N SER A 82 4.12 5.05 -35.44
CA SER A 82 3.54 4.40 -36.63
C SER A 82 2.42 5.25 -37.26
N ALA A 83 1.45 5.71 -36.46
CA ALA A 83 0.37 6.57 -36.93
C ALA A 83 0.87 7.94 -37.43
N ARG A 84 2.02 8.44 -36.98
CA ARG A 84 2.64 9.66 -37.51
C ARG A 84 3.34 9.43 -38.84
N ALA A 85 4.21 8.42 -38.93
CA ALA A 85 4.91 8.07 -40.17
C ALA A 85 3.93 7.80 -41.32
N LEU A 86 2.82 7.11 -41.04
CA LEU A 86 1.74 6.93 -42.01
C LEU A 86 1.06 8.25 -42.40
N ARG A 87 0.73 9.16 -41.45
CA ARG A 87 0.11 10.45 -41.77
C ARG A 87 0.98 11.34 -42.68
N GLU A 88 2.30 11.22 -42.56
CA GLU A 88 3.26 11.99 -43.35
C GLU A 88 3.45 11.42 -44.78
N LEU A 89 3.10 10.15 -45.00
CA LEU A 89 3.31 9.44 -46.27
C LEU A 89 2.02 9.04 -47.02
N ALA A 90 0.87 8.92 -46.35
CA ALA A 90 -0.37 8.42 -46.96
C ALA A 90 -0.97 9.33 -48.05
N SER A 91 -0.51 10.58 -48.17
CA SER A 91 -0.90 11.53 -49.22
C SER A 91 0.01 11.51 -50.45
N LYS A 92 1.05 10.68 -50.47
CA LYS A 92 1.96 10.51 -51.61
C LYS A 92 1.25 9.79 -52.75
N GLU A 93 1.63 10.10 -53.98
CA GLU A 93 1.05 9.47 -55.18
C GLU A 93 1.25 7.95 -55.16
N TRP A 94 2.46 7.50 -54.81
CA TRP A 94 2.83 6.09 -54.69
C TRP A 94 3.60 5.82 -53.41
N LEU A 95 3.07 4.92 -52.58
CA LEU A 95 3.65 4.49 -51.32
C LEU A 95 3.77 2.97 -51.26
N TRP A 96 5.00 2.47 -51.13
CA TRP A 96 5.29 1.09 -50.79
C TRP A 96 5.24 0.89 -49.28
N ILE A 97 4.46 -0.07 -48.82
CA ILE A 97 4.29 -0.40 -47.40
C ILE A 97 4.81 -1.82 -47.19
N VAL A 98 5.75 -2.00 -46.27
CA VAL A 98 6.54 -3.24 -46.13
C VAL A 98 6.64 -3.69 -44.68
N ASP A 99 6.25 -4.94 -44.42
CA ASP A 99 6.75 -5.69 -43.27
C ASP A 99 7.82 -6.69 -43.76
N PRO A 100 9.08 -6.57 -43.32
CA PRO A 100 10.12 -7.47 -43.79
C PRO A 100 10.00 -8.90 -43.24
N ILE A 101 9.46 -9.09 -42.02
CA ILE A 101 9.28 -10.39 -41.34
C ILE A 101 8.10 -10.26 -40.34
N ASP A 102 6.86 -10.29 -40.86
CA ASP A 102 5.67 -10.34 -40.00
C ASP A 102 5.75 -11.60 -39.13
N GLY A 103 5.72 -11.42 -37.82
CA GLY A 103 6.01 -12.47 -36.85
C GLY A 103 7.50 -12.69 -36.57
N THR A 104 8.32 -11.65 -36.40
CA THR A 104 9.72 -11.75 -35.92
C THR A 104 9.88 -12.72 -34.73
N THR A 105 8.93 -12.75 -33.80
CA THR A 105 8.92 -13.70 -32.67
C THR A 105 8.82 -15.17 -33.12
N ASN A 106 8.02 -15.47 -34.15
CA ASN A 106 7.98 -16.80 -34.75
C ASN A 106 9.29 -17.14 -35.46
N PHE A 107 9.89 -16.18 -36.19
CA PHE A 107 11.19 -16.35 -36.84
C PHE A 107 12.31 -16.67 -35.83
N VAL A 108 12.42 -15.87 -34.76
CA VAL A 108 13.37 -16.06 -33.65
C VAL A 108 13.23 -17.44 -33.00
N HIS A 109 12.00 -17.91 -32.77
CA HIS A 109 11.72 -19.22 -32.18
C HIS A 109 11.63 -20.37 -33.20
N HIS A 110 12.03 -20.16 -34.45
CA HIS A 110 11.99 -21.14 -35.55
C HIS A 110 10.59 -21.74 -35.82
N ARG A 111 9.51 -21.06 -35.43
CA ARG A 111 8.12 -21.48 -35.72
C ARG A 111 7.78 -21.12 -37.17
N PRO A 112 7.33 -22.06 -38.03
CA PRO A 112 7.09 -21.81 -39.45
C PRO A 112 5.76 -21.08 -39.69
N ALA A 113 5.70 -19.81 -39.26
CA ALA A 113 4.55 -18.93 -39.32
C ALA A 113 4.97 -17.44 -39.27
N SER A 114 5.97 -17.08 -40.08
CA SER A 114 6.33 -15.69 -40.36
C SER A 114 6.51 -15.49 -41.87
N VAL A 115 6.31 -14.26 -42.35
CA VAL A 115 6.16 -13.95 -43.79
C VAL A 115 6.73 -12.59 -44.16
N VAL A 116 6.98 -12.38 -45.44
CA VAL A 116 7.25 -11.03 -45.98
C VAL A 116 5.94 -10.43 -46.49
N SER A 117 5.60 -9.20 -46.09
CA SER A 117 4.42 -8.44 -46.54
C SER A 117 4.86 -7.23 -47.37
N VAL A 118 4.36 -7.11 -48.60
CA VAL A 118 4.63 -5.97 -49.49
C VAL A 118 3.34 -5.48 -50.12
N ALA A 119 3.00 -4.22 -49.91
CA ALA A 119 1.87 -3.55 -50.53
C ALA A 119 2.31 -2.31 -51.31
N CYS A 120 1.59 -1.97 -52.37
CA CYS A 120 1.67 -0.65 -53.00
C CYS A 120 0.32 0.06 -52.89
N ALA A 121 0.34 1.30 -52.42
CA ALA A 121 -0.82 2.17 -52.34
C ALA A 121 -0.66 3.38 -53.26
N HIS A 122 -1.73 3.71 -53.97
CA HIS A 122 -1.84 4.90 -54.82
C HIS A 122 -2.78 5.91 -54.15
N LEU A 123 -2.26 7.08 -53.76
CA LEU A 123 -3.00 8.12 -53.01
C LEU A 123 -3.74 7.60 -51.77
N GLY A 124 -3.20 6.57 -51.11
CA GLY A 124 -3.75 5.94 -49.91
C GLY A 124 -4.64 4.71 -50.15
N ASP A 125 -5.07 4.44 -51.39
CA ASP A 125 -5.78 3.21 -51.76
C ASP A 125 -4.78 2.10 -52.12
N VAL A 126 -4.86 0.94 -51.46
CA VAL A 126 -3.99 -0.21 -51.77
C VAL A 126 -4.40 -0.83 -53.11
N VAL A 127 -3.47 -0.88 -54.06
CA VAL A 127 -3.69 -1.39 -55.44
C VAL A 127 -2.96 -2.70 -55.73
N VAL A 128 -1.87 -2.98 -55.01
CA VAL A 128 -1.10 -4.24 -55.07
C VAL A 128 -0.84 -4.74 -53.66
N GLY A 129 -0.99 -6.05 -53.44
CA GLY A 129 -0.69 -6.72 -52.18
C GLY A 129 -0.07 -8.09 -52.41
N VAL A 130 1.09 -8.32 -51.82
CA VAL A 130 1.85 -9.57 -51.89
C VAL A 130 2.23 -10.01 -50.48
N ILE A 131 1.97 -11.27 -50.15
CA ILE A 131 2.44 -11.92 -48.93
C ILE A 131 3.14 -13.22 -49.31
N TYR A 132 4.34 -13.46 -48.78
CA TYR A 132 5.14 -14.65 -49.11
C TYR A 132 5.54 -15.42 -47.86
N ASP A 133 5.14 -16.69 -47.81
CA ASP A 133 5.56 -17.68 -46.82
C ASP A 133 6.73 -18.51 -47.39
N PRO A 134 7.99 -18.24 -46.97
CA PRO A 134 9.14 -18.96 -47.45
C PRO A 134 9.29 -20.35 -46.83
N TYR A 135 8.54 -20.70 -45.77
CA TYR A 135 8.54 -22.06 -45.22
C TYR A 135 7.78 -23.01 -46.14
N ARG A 136 6.65 -22.55 -46.70
CA ARG A 136 5.75 -23.34 -47.57
C ARG A 136 5.96 -23.09 -49.08
N ASP A 137 6.71 -22.04 -49.45
CA ASP A 137 6.76 -21.49 -50.81
C ASP A 137 5.34 -21.12 -51.30
N GLU A 138 4.60 -20.42 -50.45
CA GLU A 138 3.25 -19.93 -50.73
C GLU A 138 3.29 -18.42 -50.93
N LEU A 139 3.09 -18.01 -52.18
CA LEU A 139 3.02 -16.63 -52.61
C LEU A 139 1.54 -16.26 -52.84
N PHE A 140 1.01 -15.41 -51.97
CA PHE A 140 -0.34 -14.84 -52.05
C PHE A 140 -0.25 -13.48 -52.73
N THR A 141 -1.03 -13.26 -53.79
CA THR A 141 -0.99 -12.03 -54.60
C THR A 141 -2.39 -11.50 -54.90
N ALA A 142 -2.55 -10.18 -54.85
CA ALA A 142 -3.73 -9.48 -55.34
C ALA A 142 -3.36 -8.17 -56.05
N GLN A 143 -4.12 -7.88 -57.10
CA GLN A 143 -4.21 -6.58 -57.76
C GLN A 143 -5.66 -6.11 -57.68
N GLN A 144 -5.88 -4.83 -57.42
CA GLN A 144 -7.22 -4.24 -57.34
C GLN A 144 -8.04 -4.53 -58.61
N GLY A 145 -9.19 -5.20 -58.45
CA GLY A 145 -10.11 -5.58 -59.53
C GLY A 145 -9.82 -6.91 -60.24
N GLU A 146 -8.64 -7.51 -60.04
CA GLU A 146 -8.23 -8.75 -60.73
C GLU A 146 -8.42 -10.02 -59.87
N GLY A 147 -8.77 -9.87 -58.59
CA GLY A 147 -8.90 -10.98 -57.66
C GLY A 147 -7.60 -11.38 -56.96
N THR A 148 -7.68 -12.43 -56.14
CA THR A 148 -6.57 -12.97 -55.36
C THR A 148 -6.12 -14.33 -55.87
N PHE A 149 -4.81 -14.58 -55.82
CA PHE A 149 -4.18 -15.80 -56.27
C PHE A 149 -3.23 -16.35 -55.20
N LEU A 150 -3.09 -17.67 -55.15
CA LEU A 150 -2.07 -18.39 -54.39
C LEU A 150 -1.23 -19.20 -55.39
N ASN A 151 0.07 -18.90 -55.49
CA ASN A 151 0.98 -19.50 -56.46
C ASN A 151 0.42 -19.48 -57.91
N GLY A 152 -0.20 -18.36 -58.29
CA GLY A 152 -0.82 -18.15 -59.60
C GLY A 152 -2.17 -18.84 -59.83
N GLN A 153 -2.69 -19.60 -58.86
CA GLN A 153 -4.03 -20.19 -58.92
C GLN A 153 -5.06 -19.29 -58.22
N PRO A 154 -6.25 -19.02 -58.79
CA PRO A 154 -7.27 -18.20 -58.14
C PRO A 154 -7.67 -18.72 -56.77
N ALA A 155 -7.64 -17.84 -55.77
CA ALA A 155 -8.00 -18.11 -54.39
C ALA A 155 -9.27 -17.33 -54.00
N ARG A 156 -10.05 -17.89 -53.07
CA ARG A 156 -11.30 -17.29 -52.57
C ARG A 156 -11.46 -17.56 -51.08
N VAL A 157 -12.18 -16.66 -50.42
CA VAL A 157 -12.61 -16.85 -49.03
C VAL A 157 -13.56 -18.05 -48.88
N SER A 158 -13.70 -18.56 -47.65
CA SER A 158 -14.46 -19.77 -47.33
C SER A 158 -15.98 -19.64 -47.54
N HIS A 159 -16.72 -20.72 -47.30
CA HIS A 159 -18.15 -20.83 -47.65
C HIS A 159 -19.11 -20.87 -46.46
N GLU A 160 -18.61 -21.08 -45.24
CA GLU A 160 -19.42 -21.10 -44.01
C GLU A 160 -20.25 -19.81 -43.87
N ALA A 161 -21.54 -19.93 -43.58
CA ALA A 161 -22.46 -18.78 -43.49
C ALA A 161 -22.93 -18.48 -42.05
N SER A 162 -22.61 -19.33 -41.07
CA SER A 162 -22.87 -19.06 -39.66
C SER A 162 -21.57 -18.94 -38.88
N PHE A 163 -21.51 -17.98 -37.96
CA PHE A 163 -20.43 -17.81 -37.00
C PHE A 163 -20.20 -19.07 -36.16
N SER A 164 -21.25 -19.86 -35.90
CA SER A 164 -21.15 -21.17 -35.21
C SER A 164 -20.31 -22.21 -35.96
N GLU A 165 -20.17 -22.04 -37.28
CA GLU A 165 -19.37 -22.90 -38.13
C GLU A 165 -17.98 -22.32 -38.44
N ALA A 166 -17.78 -21.04 -38.16
CA ALA A 166 -16.59 -20.30 -38.52
C ALA A 166 -15.33 -20.77 -37.75
N LEU A 167 -14.24 -20.93 -38.49
CA LEU A 167 -12.89 -20.97 -37.93
C LEU A 167 -12.35 -19.54 -37.90
N VAL A 168 -11.93 -19.06 -36.73
CA VAL A 168 -11.54 -17.66 -36.53
C VAL A 168 -10.08 -17.55 -36.07
N GLY A 169 -9.25 -16.90 -36.89
CA GLY A 169 -7.92 -16.47 -36.48
C GLY A 169 -8.00 -15.28 -35.51
N PHE A 170 -7.06 -15.19 -34.59
CA PHE A 170 -6.86 -14.00 -33.77
C PHE A 170 -5.38 -13.89 -33.39
N GLY A 171 -4.86 -12.67 -33.35
CA GLY A 171 -3.52 -12.44 -32.80
C GLY A 171 -3.53 -12.21 -31.29
N ILE A 172 -2.47 -11.62 -30.75
CA ILE A 172 -2.39 -11.29 -29.32
C ILE A 172 -1.39 -10.15 -29.09
N GLY A 173 -1.91 -8.93 -29.03
CA GLY A 173 -1.11 -7.71 -28.94
C GLY A 173 0.00 -7.74 -27.87
N THR A 174 1.12 -7.08 -28.17
CA THR A 174 2.33 -7.05 -27.33
C THR A 174 2.17 -6.28 -26.01
N LYS A 175 1.12 -5.45 -25.90
CA LYS A 175 0.82 -4.58 -24.75
C LYS A 175 -0.37 -5.14 -23.97
N ASP A 176 -0.29 -5.16 -22.65
CA ASP A 176 -1.36 -5.75 -21.81
C ASP A 176 -2.72 -5.05 -21.98
N SER A 177 -2.72 -3.74 -22.26
CA SER A 177 -3.93 -2.94 -22.58
C SER A 177 -4.60 -3.28 -23.92
N VAL A 178 -4.00 -4.17 -24.71
CA VAL A 178 -4.53 -4.69 -25.98
C VAL A 178 -4.79 -6.20 -25.83
N ARG A 179 -3.80 -6.90 -25.28
CA ARG A 179 -3.80 -8.33 -24.95
C ARG A 179 -5.00 -8.76 -24.12
N LEU A 180 -5.33 -8.05 -23.04
CA LEU A 180 -6.43 -8.41 -22.15
C LEU A 180 -7.80 -8.25 -22.86
N PRO A 181 -8.13 -7.11 -23.51
CA PRO A 181 -9.32 -7.01 -24.36
C PRO A 181 -9.39 -8.07 -25.48
N MET A 182 -8.27 -8.45 -26.09
CA MET A 182 -8.25 -9.52 -27.10
C MET A 182 -8.55 -10.91 -26.52
N LEU A 183 -8.15 -11.19 -25.29
CA LEU A 183 -8.49 -12.42 -24.57
C LEU A 183 -9.95 -12.41 -24.08
N ASP A 184 -10.49 -11.25 -23.70
CA ASP A 184 -11.93 -11.08 -23.47
C ASP A 184 -12.75 -11.37 -24.74
N CYS A 185 -12.34 -10.83 -25.90
CA CYS A 185 -12.92 -11.23 -27.20
C CYS A 185 -12.79 -12.74 -27.43
N ALA A 186 -11.62 -13.33 -27.20
CA ALA A 186 -11.40 -14.76 -27.43
C ALA A 186 -12.34 -15.63 -26.56
N ARG A 187 -12.62 -15.23 -25.31
CA ARG A 187 -13.66 -15.88 -24.49
C ARG A 187 -15.03 -15.80 -25.15
N GLU A 188 -15.49 -14.61 -25.52
CA GLU A 188 -16.82 -14.42 -26.12
C GLU A 188 -16.98 -15.14 -27.48
N PHE A 189 -15.90 -15.21 -28.27
CA PHE A 189 -15.86 -15.91 -29.56
C PHE A 189 -15.83 -17.43 -29.39
N SER A 190 -14.99 -17.95 -28.49
CA SER A 190 -14.84 -19.41 -28.26
C SER A 190 -16.11 -20.10 -27.79
N ALA A 191 -17.04 -19.36 -27.17
CA ALA A 191 -18.37 -19.85 -26.79
C ALA A 191 -19.40 -19.83 -27.94
N LYS A 192 -19.09 -19.21 -29.08
CA LYS A 192 -20.00 -19.02 -30.23
C LYS A 192 -19.48 -19.51 -31.60
N CYS A 193 -18.20 -19.79 -31.78
CA CYS A 193 -17.62 -20.25 -33.06
C CYS A 193 -17.11 -21.71 -33.04
N ARG A 194 -16.79 -22.29 -34.21
CA ARG A 194 -16.24 -23.65 -34.32
C ARG A 194 -14.86 -23.80 -33.67
N GLY A 195 -14.07 -22.73 -33.64
CA GLY A 195 -12.82 -22.69 -32.88
C GLY A 195 -11.89 -21.56 -33.28
N LEU A 196 -10.93 -21.27 -32.40
CA LEU A 196 -9.95 -20.20 -32.57
C LEU A 196 -8.60 -20.72 -33.08
N ARG A 197 -7.83 -19.86 -33.77
CA ARG A 197 -6.44 -20.09 -34.19
C ARG A 197 -5.59 -18.86 -33.86
N LEU A 198 -4.33 -19.10 -33.49
CA LEU A 198 -3.34 -18.06 -33.18
C LEU A 198 -2.01 -18.47 -33.80
N GLN A 199 -1.66 -17.88 -34.94
CA GLN A 199 -0.35 -18.08 -35.56
C GLN A 199 0.72 -17.16 -35.00
N GLY A 200 0.38 -15.91 -34.63
CA GLY A 200 1.33 -14.93 -34.10
C GLY A 200 2.05 -14.10 -35.18
N ALA A 201 1.39 -13.90 -36.31
CA ALA A 201 1.80 -13.09 -37.45
C ALA A 201 0.50 -12.69 -38.18
N ALA A 202 0.26 -11.39 -38.42
CA ALA A 202 -1.05 -10.89 -38.84
C ALA A 202 -1.30 -11.05 -40.35
N ALA A 203 -0.26 -10.86 -41.16
CA ALA A 203 -0.32 -10.93 -42.61
C ALA A 203 -0.60 -12.37 -43.08
N ILE A 204 -0.03 -13.40 -42.44
CA ILE A 204 -0.34 -14.80 -42.76
C ILE A 204 -1.77 -15.20 -42.38
N GLU A 205 -2.33 -14.68 -41.28
CA GLU A 205 -3.73 -14.92 -40.88
C GLU A 205 -4.72 -14.27 -41.88
N LEU A 206 -4.39 -13.07 -42.38
CA LEU A 206 -5.12 -12.41 -43.47
C LEU A 206 -5.02 -13.18 -44.79
N ALA A 207 -3.83 -13.62 -45.18
CA ALA A 207 -3.59 -14.44 -46.38
C ALA A 207 -4.34 -15.78 -46.33
N TRP A 208 -4.37 -16.45 -45.17
CA TRP A 208 -5.13 -17.68 -44.96
C TRP A 208 -6.64 -17.45 -44.94
N THR A 209 -7.11 -16.28 -44.53
CA THR A 209 -8.53 -15.89 -44.68
C THR A 209 -8.88 -15.68 -46.17
N ALA A 210 -8.02 -14.98 -46.91
CA ALA A 210 -8.18 -14.77 -48.36
C ALA A 210 -8.17 -16.08 -49.16
N ALA A 211 -7.37 -17.06 -48.73
CA ALA A 211 -7.33 -18.41 -49.31
C ALA A 211 -8.35 -19.40 -48.70
N GLY A 212 -9.33 -18.93 -47.92
CA GLY A 212 -10.44 -19.73 -47.41
C GLY A 212 -10.06 -20.83 -46.40
N ARG A 213 -8.83 -20.79 -45.86
CA ARG A 213 -8.33 -21.73 -44.83
C ARG A 213 -8.92 -21.46 -43.45
N GLN A 214 -9.41 -20.24 -43.25
CA GLN A 214 -10.25 -19.84 -42.12
C GLN A 214 -11.31 -18.84 -42.58
N SER A 215 -12.39 -18.74 -41.83
CA SER A 215 -13.58 -17.97 -42.19
C SER A 215 -13.46 -16.49 -41.83
N ALA A 216 -12.59 -16.16 -40.88
CA ALA A 216 -12.39 -14.82 -40.34
C ALA A 216 -11.07 -14.66 -39.57
N PHE A 217 -10.67 -13.40 -39.34
CA PHE A 217 -9.56 -13.02 -38.45
C PHE A 217 -9.85 -11.67 -37.76
N TYR A 218 -9.34 -11.46 -36.54
CA TYR A 218 -9.35 -10.15 -35.86
C TYR A 218 -8.08 -9.87 -35.06
N GLU A 219 -7.62 -8.61 -35.06
CA GLU A 219 -6.56 -8.12 -34.17
C GLU A 219 -6.64 -6.62 -33.92
N LEU A 220 -6.08 -6.16 -32.79
CA LEU A 220 -6.17 -4.78 -32.30
C LEU A 220 -4.76 -4.16 -32.19
N ASP A 221 -4.66 -2.85 -32.43
CA ASP A 221 -3.42 -2.05 -32.39
C ASP A 221 -2.30 -2.48 -33.38
N LEU A 222 -2.65 -3.09 -34.52
CA LEU A 222 -1.74 -3.35 -35.65
C LEU A 222 -1.32 -2.07 -36.38
N ASN A 223 -0.23 -2.14 -37.14
CA ASN A 223 0.24 -1.09 -38.04
C ASN A 223 -0.22 -1.32 -39.49
N SER A 224 0.04 -0.34 -40.36
CA SER A 224 -0.33 -0.41 -41.77
C SER A 224 0.43 -1.48 -42.56
N TRP A 225 1.65 -1.84 -42.14
CA TRP A 225 2.47 -2.85 -42.82
C TRP A 225 2.01 -4.28 -42.54
N ASP A 226 1.58 -4.54 -41.31
CA ASP A 226 0.95 -5.79 -40.85
C ASP A 226 -0.33 -6.10 -41.69
N VAL A 227 -1.09 -5.07 -42.08
CA VAL A 227 -2.45 -5.24 -42.66
C VAL A 227 -2.60 -4.89 -44.15
N ALA A 228 -1.80 -4.00 -44.74
CA ALA A 228 -2.13 -3.40 -46.05
C ALA A 228 -2.26 -4.45 -47.18
N ALA A 229 -1.29 -5.36 -47.32
CA ALA A 229 -1.34 -6.41 -48.34
C ALA A 229 -2.49 -7.39 -48.07
N GLY A 230 -2.63 -7.83 -46.81
CA GLY A 230 -3.67 -8.78 -46.39
C GLY A 230 -5.09 -8.24 -46.55
N ALA A 231 -5.29 -6.94 -46.33
CA ALA A 231 -6.58 -6.27 -46.52
C ALA A 231 -7.01 -6.24 -48.01
N LEU A 232 -6.07 -6.08 -48.96
CA LEU A 232 -6.38 -6.20 -50.38
C LEU A 232 -6.68 -7.67 -50.74
N LEU A 233 -5.82 -8.60 -50.30
CA LEU A 233 -5.99 -10.05 -50.53
C LEU A 233 -7.37 -10.54 -50.06
N VAL A 234 -7.85 -10.12 -48.88
CA VAL A 234 -9.20 -10.52 -48.41
C VAL A 234 -10.31 -9.88 -49.23
N LYS A 235 -10.21 -8.60 -49.61
CA LYS A 235 -11.22 -7.91 -50.45
C LYS A 235 -11.35 -8.58 -51.82
N GLU A 236 -10.23 -8.77 -52.51
CA GLU A 236 -10.15 -9.34 -53.86
C GLU A 236 -10.51 -10.84 -53.89
N ALA A 237 -10.32 -11.56 -52.79
CA ALA A 237 -10.84 -12.92 -52.60
C ALA A 237 -12.37 -12.99 -52.38
N GLY A 238 -13.06 -11.85 -52.29
CA GLY A 238 -14.52 -11.74 -52.08
C GLY A 238 -14.96 -11.64 -50.60
N GLY A 239 -14.03 -11.37 -49.69
CA GLY A 239 -14.27 -11.17 -48.26
C GLY A 239 -14.71 -9.75 -47.89
N HIS A 240 -14.76 -9.48 -46.59
CA HIS A 240 -15.09 -8.17 -46.02
C HIS A 240 -14.05 -7.76 -44.98
N VAL A 241 -13.68 -6.47 -44.97
CA VAL A 241 -12.58 -5.92 -44.17
C VAL A 241 -13.01 -4.57 -43.59
N THR A 242 -13.06 -4.49 -42.27
CA THR A 242 -13.47 -3.30 -41.51
C THR A 242 -12.54 -3.03 -40.33
N ASN A 243 -12.74 -1.89 -39.70
CA ASN A 243 -12.30 -1.61 -38.34
C ASN A 243 -13.23 -2.32 -37.33
N SER A 244 -12.73 -2.59 -36.13
CA SER A 244 -13.44 -3.11 -34.94
C SER A 244 -14.75 -2.40 -34.56
N ASP A 245 -14.97 -1.17 -34.99
CA ASP A 245 -16.20 -0.39 -34.79
C ASP A 245 -17.20 -0.50 -35.96
N GLY A 246 -16.86 -1.25 -37.01
CA GLY A 246 -17.61 -1.40 -38.25
C GLY A 246 -17.31 -0.34 -39.32
N THR A 247 -16.40 0.61 -39.10
CA THR A 247 -16.00 1.57 -40.14
C THR A 247 -15.21 0.90 -41.27
N PRO A 248 -15.34 1.34 -42.54
CA PRO A 248 -14.62 0.75 -43.66
C PRO A 248 -13.10 0.80 -43.49
N PHE A 249 -12.41 -0.25 -43.94
CA PHE A 249 -10.95 -0.32 -43.88
C PHE A 249 -10.28 0.83 -44.66
N SER A 250 -9.31 1.46 -44.01
CA SER A 250 -8.33 2.40 -44.59
C SER A 250 -6.93 2.07 -44.06
N LEU A 251 -5.87 2.66 -44.64
CA LEU A 251 -4.51 2.43 -44.15
C LEU A 251 -4.29 2.78 -42.66
N SER A 252 -5.11 3.66 -42.08
CA SER A 252 -5.04 4.04 -40.66
C SER A 252 -5.84 3.11 -39.72
N THR A 253 -6.49 2.07 -40.25
CA THR A 253 -7.22 1.05 -39.47
C THR A 253 -6.23 0.16 -38.70
N ARG A 254 -6.00 0.47 -37.43
CA ARG A 254 -5.17 -0.35 -36.51
C ARG A 254 -5.89 -1.55 -35.89
N ASN A 255 -7.22 -1.51 -35.82
CA ASN A 255 -8.03 -2.53 -35.18
C ASN A 255 -8.84 -3.28 -36.25
N ILE A 256 -8.28 -4.32 -36.85
CA ILE A 256 -8.84 -4.96 -38.04
C ILE A 256 -9.80 -6.10 -37.69
N VAL A 257 -10.89 -6.19 -38.45
CA VAL A 257 -11.83 -7.33 -38.47
C VAL A 257 -12.04 -7.75 -39.91
N VAL A 258 -11.80 -9.03 -40.20
CA VAL A 258 -12.03 -9.60 -41.53
C VAL A 258 -12.88 -10.86 -41.50
N SER A 259 -13.62 -11.09 -42.56
CA SER A 259 -14.41 -12.33 -42.74
C SER A 259 -14.59 -12.70 -44.21
N ASN A 260 -15.08 -13.91 -44.44
CA ASN A 260 -15.46 -14.43 -45.75
C ASN A 260 -16.68 -13.74 -46.40
N ASN A 261 -17.28 -12.72 -45.77
CA ASN A 261 -18.46 -12.01 -46.28
C ASN A 261 -19.66 -12.94 -46.58
N LYS A 262 -19.98 -13.85 -45.65
CA LYS A 262 -21.12 -14.78 -45.72
C LYS A 262 -21.97 -14.70 -44.45
N GLY A 263 -23.29 -14.70 -44.64
CA GLY A 263 -24.30 -14.77 -43.59
C GLY A 263 -24.06 -13.82 -42.40
N ASP A 264 -24.02 -14.37 -41.19
CA ASP A 264 -23.96 -13.59 -39.93
C ASP A 264 -22.54 -13.33 -39.41
N ILE A 265 -21.49 -13.85 -40.06
CA ILE A 265 -20.14 -13.95 -39.48
C ILE A 265 -19.57 -12.59 -39.11
N HIS A 266 -19.58 -11.63 -40.04
CA HIS A 266 -18.98 -10.31 -39.79
C HIS A 266 -19.75 -9.50 -38.74
N ALA A 267 -21.09 -9.55 -38.79
CA ALA A 267 -21.94 -8.88 -37.81
C ALA A 267 -21.77 -9.47 -36.40
N SER A 268 -21.67 -10.81 -36.30
CA SER A 268 -21.40 -11.51 -35.06
C SER A 268 -20.07 -11.11 -34.43
N MET A 269 -19.00 -10.97 -35.24
CA MET A 269 -17.70 -10.51 -34.74
C MET A 269 -17.78 -9.10 -34.14
N LEU A 270 -18.40 -8.16 -34.86
CA LEU A 270 -18.56 -6.78 -34.38
C LEU A 270 -19.44 -6.69 -33.11
N GLU A 271 -20.51 -7.50 -33.02
CA GLU A 271 -21.32 -7.61 -31.78
C GLU A 271 -20.48 -8.12 -30.61
N LEU A 272 -19.68 -9.17 -30.81
CA LEU A 272 -18.89 -9.80 -29.76
C LEU A 272 -17.70 -8.93 -29.28
N ILE A 273 -17.00 -8.26 -30.21
CA ILE A 273 -15.94 -7.29 -29.88
C ILE A 273 -16.52 -6.12 -29.07
N LYS A 274 -17.72 -5.65 -29.43
CA LYS A 274 -18.45 -4.64 -28.68
C LYS A 274 -18.94 -5.14 -27.31
N LYS A 275 -19.37 -6.40 -27.21
CA LYS A 275 -19.77 -7.04 -25.94
C LYS A 275 -18.59 -7.17 -24.96
N ALA A 276 -17.38 -7.38 -25.47
CA ALA A 276 -16.14 -7.43 -24.69
C ALA A 276 -15.57 -6.04 -24.29
N ASP A 277 -16.23 -4.93 -24.67
CA ASP A 277 -15.74 -3.52 -24.60
C ASP A 277 -14.36 -3.29 -25.24
N ALA A 278 -13.89 -4.24 -26.07
CA ALA A 278 -12.58 -4.18 -26.71
C ALA A 278 -12.48 -3.12 -27.82
N VAL A 279 -13.62 -2.57 -28.26
CA VAL A 279 -13.70 -1.42 -29.17
C VAL A 279 -12.96 -0.20 -28.57
N ASN A 280 -13.01 -0.02 -27.25
CA ASN A 280 -12.45 1.16 -26.58
C ASN A 280 -11.04 0.93 -26.02
N VAL A 281 -10.09 0.47 -26.84
CA VAL A 281 -8.68 0.26 -26.41
C VAL A 281 -8.10 1.47 -25.65
N ARG A 282 -8.40 2.72 -26.06
CA ARG A 282 -7.99 3.92 -25.31
C ARG A 282 -8.60 4.04 -23.90
N LYS A 283 -9.87 3.66 -23.74
CA LYS A 283 -10.56 3.69 -22.45
C LYS A 283 -10.12 2.52 -21.56
N ALA A 284 -9.76 1.39 -22.17
CA ALA A 284 -9.02 0.33 -21.50
C ALA A 284 -7.62 0.79 -21.08
N MET A 285 -6.87 1.56 -21.88
CA MET A 285 -5.60 2.16 -21.44
C MET A 285 -5.76 3.09 -20.22
N GLU A 286 -6.89 3.80 -20.12
CA GLU A 286 -7.24 4.64 -18.94
C GLU A 286 -7.69 3.83 -17.71
N GLN A 287 -8.08 2.55 -17.85
CA GLN A 287 -8.72 1.75 -16.79
C GLN A 287 -8.02 0.42 -16.43
N GLN A 288 -7.19 -0.11 -17.33
CA GLN A 288 -6.45 -1.38 -17.23
C GLN A 288 -4.93 -1.19 -17.20
N LEU A 289 -4.43 0.02 -16.92
CA LEU A 289 -3.13 0.15 -16.27
C LEU A 289 -3.18 -0.73 -15.00
N PRO A 290 -2.34 -1.77 -14.84
CA PRO A 290 -2.28 -2.55 -13.61
C PRO A 290 -1.67 -1.63 -12.54
N ALA A 291 -2.56 -0.91 -11.84
CA ALA A 291 -2.29 0.33 -11.11
C ALA A 291 -0.88 0.32 -10.49
N PRO A 292 0.12 0.99 -11.11
CA PRO A 292 1.55 0.59 -11.07
C PRO A 292 2.21 0.84 -9.70
N TYR A 293 1.79 0.01 -8.75
CA TYR A 293 1.69 0.32 -7.32
C TYR A 293 1.46 1.82 -7.07
N GLN A 294 0.30 2.35 -7.50
CA GLN A 294 -0.01 3.79 -7.47
C GLN A 294 0.21 4.39 -6.06
N VAL A 295 1.42 4.92 -5.80
CA VAL A 295 1.74 5.68 -4.58
C VAL A 295 1.26 7.10 -4.79
N ASN A 296 -0.06 7.19 -4.95
CA ASN A 296 -0.86 8.38 -5.08
C ASN A 296 -0.21 9.54 -4.31
N THR A 297 0.24 10.58 -5.03
CA THR A 297 1.12 11.63 -4.49
C THR A 297 0.61 12.26 -3.19
N TRP A 298 -0.71 12.26 -2.96
CA TRP A 298 -1.32 12.70 -1.71
C TRP A 298 -0.88 11.90 -0.47
N PHE A 299 -0.31 10.69 -0.60
CA PHE A 299 0.32 9.96 0.50
C PHE A 299 1.52 10.74 1.08
N PHE A 300 2.41 11.23 0.22
CA PHE A 300 3.57 12.06 0.60
C PHE A 300 3.17 13.45 1.09
N VAL A 301 1.93 13.88 0.85
CA VAL A 301 1.35 15.10 1.44
C VAL A 301 0.75 14.81 2.82
N CYS A 302 -0.12 13.80 2.90
CA CYS A 302 -0.90 13.48 4.09
C CYS A 302 -0.02 12.96 5.24
N GLY A 303 1.04 12.20 4.95
CA GLY A 303 1.97 11.68 5.97
C GLY A 303 2.65 12.78 6.79
N PRO A 304 3.46 13.67 6.17
CA PRO A 304 4.09 14.78 6.88
C PRO A 304 3.08 15.81 7.41
N LEU A 305 1.95 16.03 6.71
CA LEU A 305 0.89 16.91 7.21
C LEU A 305 0.29 16.37 8.50
N ALA A 306 0.08 15.05 8.61
CA ALA A 306 -0.38 14.40 9.83
C ALA A 306 0.62 14.54 10.98
N VAL A 307 1.93 14.43 10.71
CA VAL A 307 2.98 14.68 11.71
C VAL A 307 2.97 16.15 12.17
N ASN A 308 2.83 17.10 11.24
CA ASN A 308 2.72 18.52 11.55
C ASN A 308 1.47 18.84 12.39
N THR A 309 0.30 18.30 12.01
CA THR A 309 -0.94 18.44 12.79
C THR A 309 -0.83 17.80 14.18
N PHE A 310 -0.13 16.66 14.32
CA PHE A 310 0.16 16.04 15.62
C PHE A 310 1.01 16.96 16.50
N LEU A 311 2.04 17.63 15.95
CA LEU A 311 2.88 18.58 16.68
C LEU A 311 2.09 19.83 17.13
N LEU A 312 1.15 20.34 16.31
CA LEU A 312 0.23 21.40 16.74
C LEU A 312 -0.61 20.97 17.96
N GLY A 313 -1.13 19.74 17.94
CA GLY A 313 -1.88 19.18 19.07
C GLY A 313 -1.02 18.91 20.30
N LEU A 314 0.24 18.48 20.14
CA LEU A 314 1.20 18.35 21.23
C LEU A 314 1.48 19.72 21.88
N ALA A 315 1.65 20.77 21.08
CA ALA A 315 1.83 22.13 21.58
C ALA A 315 0.60 22.62 22.38
N ALA A 316 -0.62 22.34 21.89
CA ALA A 316 -1.86 22.64 22.61
C ALA A 316 -1.96 21.86 23.94
N ASN A 317 -1.68 20.55 23.92
CA ASN A 317 -1.70 19.71 25.12
C ASN A 317 -0.67 20.19 26.16
N LEU A 318 0.57 20.50 25.74
CA LEU A 318 1.60 21.08 26.63
C LEU A 318 1.17 22.42 27.25
N HIS A 319 0.46 23.26 26.50
CA HIS A 319 -0.10 24.51 27.04
C HIS A 319 -1.17 24.23 28.10
N VAL A 320 -2.10 23.28 27.85
CA VAL A 320 -3.14 22.90 28.82
C VAL A 320 -2.52 22.25 30.06
N PHE A 321 -1.57 21.32 29.90
CA PHE A 321 -0.89 20.68 31.03
C PHE A 321 -0.21 21.71 31.92
N LYS A 322 0.53 22.66 31.34
CA LYS A 322 1.15 23.76 32.11
C LYS A 322 0.12 24.70 32.76
N LYS A 323 -0.99 25.00 32.07
CA LYS A 323 -2.07 25.85 32.61
C LYS A 323 -2.81 25.21 33.79
N HIS A 324 -2.88 23.88 33.84
CA HIS A 324 -3.56 23.11 34.87
C HIS A 324 -2.61 22.42 35.88
N ASN A 325 -1.32 22.78 35.88
CA ASN A 325 -0.27 22.21 36.74
C ASN A 325 -0.17 20.67 36.70
N LEU A 326 -0.49 20.05 35.56
CA LEU A 326 -0.38 18.61 35.38
C LEU A 326 1.09 18.21 35.15
N ALA A 327 1.57 17.23 35.92
CA ALA A 327 2.97 16.82 35.98
C ALA A 327 3.41 15.94 34.79
N PHE A 328 3.34 16.52 33.60
CA PHE A 328 3.75 15.91 32.33
C PHE A 328 5.21 15.39 32.35
N ASP A 329 6.10 16.14 33.00
CA ASP A 329 7.51 15.80 33.22
C ASP A 329 7.68 14.51 34.03
N ARG A 330 6.96 14.38 35.16
CA ARG A 330 6.93 13.17 35.99
C ARG A 330 6.31 11.98 35.26
N VAL A 331 5.25 12.19 34.48
CA VAL A 331 4.60 11.13 33.68
C VAL A 331 5.50 10.61 32.56
N MET A 332 6.28 11.48 31.93
CA MET A 332 7.12 11.13 30.77
C MET A 332 8.56 10.72 31.14
N ASP A 333 8.93 10.71 32.43
CA ASP A 333 10.31 10.44 32.90
C ASP A 333 11.32 11.41 32.26
N MET A 334 11.03 12.70 32.33
CA MET A 334 11.81 13.79 31.72
C MET A 334 12.49 14.64 32.79
N ARG A 335 13.75 15.05 32.54
CA ARG A 335 14.38 16.11 33.35
C ARG A 335 13.78 17.48 33.00
N PRO A 336 13.75 18.47 33.92
CA PRO A 336 13.15 19.78 33.66
C PRO A 336 13.72 20.52 32.45
N ASP A 337 14.99 20.28 32.11
CA ASP A 337 15.72 20.82 30.96
C ASP A 337 15.57 19.97 29.67
N GLU A 338 14.86 18.85 29.73
CA GLU A 338 14.43 18.04 28.58
C GLU A 338 13.00 18.39 28.14
N VAL A 339 12.21 19.09 28.95
CA VAL A 339 10.79 19.42 28.66
C VAL A 339 10.68 20.49 27.56
N PRO A 340 9.99 20.23 26.43
CA PRO A 340 9.83 21.20 25.35
C PRO A 340 8.80 22.27 25.71
N THR A 341 9.08 23.52 25.36
CA THR A 341 8.09 24.60 25.57
C THR A 341 6.97 24.52 24.53
N ALA A 342 5.72 24.73 24.95
CA ALA A 342 4.56 24.75 24.04
C ALA A 342 4.72 25.78 22.89
N ARG A 343 5.36 26.93 23.16
CA ARG A 343 5.69 27.94 22.13
C ARG A 343 6.75 27.44 21.13
N GLY A 344 7.72 26.64 21.57
CA GLY A 344 8.68 25.98 20.70
C GLY A 344 8.01 24.97 19.78
N VAL A 345 7.29 23.98 20.33
CA VAL A 345 6.60 22.95 19.54
C VAL A 345 5.62 23.58 18.52
N LEU A 346 4.87 24.62 18.92
CA LEU A 346 3.98 25.36 18.02
C LEU A 346 4.73 26.02 16.86
N LYS A 347 5.82 26.74 17.13
CA LYS A 347 6.68 27.34 16.09
C LYS A 347 7.26 26.27 15.16
N THR A 348 7.65 25.10 15.70
CA THR A 348 8.19 23.97 14.92
C THR A 348 7.17 23.51 13.90
N ALA A 349 5.96 23.19 14.37
CA ALA A 349 4.89 22.66 13.55
C ALA A 349 4.46 23.65 12.45
N LEU A 350 4.36 24.94 12.78
CA LEU A 350 4.03 25.99 11.82
C LEU A 350 5.14 26.17 10.76
N ALA A 351 6.40 26.21 11.16
CA ALA A 351 7.53 26.32 10.24
C ALA A 351 7.65 25.11 9.30
N MET A 352 7.46 23.90 9.82
CA MET A 352 7.44 22.67 9.02
C MET A 352 6.23 22.60 8.08
N THR A 353 5.04 23.05 8.52
CA THR A 353 3.85 23.11 7.67
C THR A 353 4.07 24.09 6.51
N LEU A 354 4.63 25.26 6.79
CA LEU A 354 4.97 26.25 5.76
C LEU A 354 6.01 25.71 4.78
N LEU A 355 7.10 25.10 5.27
CA LEU A 355 8.12 24.47 4.42
C LEU A 355 7.53 23.35 3.55
N GLN A 356 6.67 22.50 4.12
CA GLN A 356 5.99 21.44 3.38
C GLN A 356 5.09 22.01 2.27
N LEU A 357 4.30 23.06 2.57
CA LEU A 357 3.44 23.73 1.59
C LEU A 357 4.24 24.41 0.47
N LEU A 358 5.40 25.00 0.79
CA LEU A 358 6.30 25.59 -0.21
C LEU A 358 6.91 24.53 -1.13
N LEU A 359 7.40 23.41 -0.57
CA LEU A 359 7.92 22.28 -1.36
C LEU A 359 6.84 21.65 -2.24
N PHE A 360 5.63 21.45 -1.69
CA PHE A 360 4.49 20.89 -2.41
C PHE A 360 4.02 21.81 -3.55
N ASN A 361 3.79 23.09 -3.28
CA ASN A 361 3.35 24.05 -4.29
C ASN A 361 4.44 24.28 -5.36
N GLY A 362 5.72 24.26 -4.99
CA GLY A 362 6.84 24.34 -5.93
C GLY A 362 6.88 23.14 -6.89
N GLU A 363 6.74 21.92 -6.37
CA GLU A 363 6.73 20.70 -7.20
C GLU A 363 5.44 20.58 -8.04
N ALA A 364 4.30 21.05 -7.53
CA ALA A 364 3.05 21.16 -8.29
C ALA A 364 3.18 22.16 -9.44
N ALA A 365 3.69 23.37 -9.19
CA ALA A 365 3.96 24.37 -10.23
C ALA A 365 5.00 23.90 -11.26
N ARG A 366 5.98 23.09 -10.84
CA ARG A 366 7.00 22.52 -11.74
C ARG A 366 6.48 21.39 -12.63
N ARG A 367 5.47 20.63 -12.21
CA ARG A 367 4.88 19.52 -13.00
C ARG A 367 3.59 19.88 -13.75
N GLY A 368 2.88 20.93 -13.35
CA GLY A 368 1.60 21.31 -13.96
C GLY A 368 0.61 20.13 -13.92
N ASP A 369 -0.06 19.86 -15.04
CA ASP A 369 -1.08 18.80 -15.16
C ASP A 369 -0.52 17.38 -14.98
N ALA A 370 0.81 17.18 -15.05
CA ALA A 370 1.44 15.89 -14.71
C ALA A 370 1.57 15.67 -13.19
N PHE A 371 1.25 16.66 -12.35
CA PHE A 371 1.34 16.52 -10.90
C PHE A 371 0.27 15.57 -10.34
N GLY A 372 0.72 14.44 -9.78
CA GLY A 372 -0.18 13.37 -9.33
C GLY A 372 -0.62 12.40 -10.43
N VAL A 373 -0.01 12.49 -11.62
CA VAL A 373 -0.26 11.60 -12.77
C VAL A 373 1.03 10.86 -13.19
N ASP A 374 2.18 11.54 -13.23
CA ASP A 374 3.48 10.88 -13.49
C ASP A 374 4.13 10.37 -12.19
N GLU A 375 4.10 9.05 -12.02
CA GLU A 375 4.63 8.34 -10.87
C GLU A 375 6.10 7.88 -11.04
N THR A 376 6.70 8.06 -12.23
CA THR A 376 8.07 7.57 -12.52
C THR A 376 9.18 8.29 -11.75
N ARG A 377 8.87 9.41 -11.09
CA ARG A 377 9.83 10.26 -10.35
C ARG A 377 9.35 10.61 -8.95
N MET A 378 9.00 9.61 -8.15
CA MET A 378 8.60 9.78 -6.73
C MET A 378 9.77 10.10 -5.79
N GLU A 379 11.01 9.89 -6.23
CA GLU A 379 12.24 10.06 -5.43
C GLU A 379 12.30 11.40 -4.69
N MET A 380 12.00 12.52 -5.36
CA MET A 380 12.05 13.86 -4.76
C MET A 380 11.00 14.08 -3.65
N LEU A 381 9.83 13.44 -3.74
CA LEU A 381 8.79 13.49 -2.70
C LEU A 381 9.19 12.63 -1.48
N LEU A 382 9.83 11.49 -1.74
CA LEU A 382 10.39 10.61 -0.72
C LEU A 382 11.60 11.25 -0.02
N LEU A 383 12.43 11.97 -0.78
CA LEU A 383 13.51 12.83 -0.28
C LEU A 383 12.96 13.99 0.56
N GLY A 384 11.83 14.58 0.16
CA GLY A 384 11.09 15.57 0.95
C GLY A 384 10.62 15.03 2.30
N TYR A 385 10.06 13.81 2.33
CA TYR A 385 9.68 13.12 3.58
C TYR A 385 10.90 12.89 4.47
N ALA A 386 11.99 12.36 3.91
CA ALA A 386 13.24 12.13 4.61
C ALA A 386 13.88 13.43 5.13
N PHE A 387 13.84 14.51 4.35
CA PHE A 387 14.36 15.82 4.72
C PHE A 387 13.55 16.49 5.83
N VAL A 388 12.22 16.39 5.81
CA VAL A 388 11.35 16.89 6.89
C VAL A 388 11.58 16.11 8.20
N ALA A 389 11.74 14.79 8.12
CA ALA A 389 12.11 13.95 9.27
C ALA A 389 13.53 14.25 9.78
N ALA A 390 14.50 14.45 8.88
CA ALA A 390 15.86 14.85 9.23
C ALA A 390 15.92 16.25 9.83
N ALA A 391 15.11 17.20 9.34
CA ALA A 391 15.03 18.56 9.88
C ALA A 391 14.52 18.57 11.34
N LEU A 392 13.52 17.75 11.67
CA LEU A 392 13.10 17.54 13.07
C LEU A 392 14.27 17.13 13.96
N LEU A 393 15.12 16.20 13.50
CA LEU A 393 16.20 15.63 14.31
C LEU A 393 17.48 16.48 14.33
N LEU A 394 17.80 17.16 13.23
CA LEU A 394 19.13 17.77 12.97
C LEU A 394 19.13 19.30 12.85
N CYS A 395 18.00 19.95 12.55
CA CYS A 395 18.01 21.40 12.29
C CYS A 395 18.43 22.21 13.53
N PRO A 396 19.35 23.19 13.45
CA PRO A 396 19.87 23.91 14.61
C PRO A 396 18.92 24.97 15.20
N LEU A 397 17.72 25.14 14.63
CA LEU A 397 16.73 26.10 15.12
C LEU A 397 16.20 25.71 16.51
N ASP A 398 16.05 26.69 17.41
CA ASP A 398 15.64 26.52 18.82
C ASP A 398 14.11 26.30 18.99
N VAL A 399 13.59 25.36 18.21
CA VAL A 399 12.16 25.05 18.09
C VAL A 399 11.84 23.70 18.75
N LEU A 400 12.74 22.73 18.58
CA LEU A 400 12.92 21.57 19.46
C LEU A 400 14.37 21.56 19.96
N HIS A 401 14.60 22.01 21.19
CA HIS A 401 15.95 22.10 21.75
C HIS A 401 16.64 20.72 21.80
N TYR A 402 17.97 20.72 21.69
CA TYR A 402 18.79 19.50 21.54
C TYR A 402 18.50 18.42 22.61
N LYS A 403 18.31 18.83 23.87
CA LYS A 403 18.05 17.92 24.99
C LYS A 403 16.75 17.11 24.81
N PHE A 404 15.67 17.74 24.33
CA PHE A 404 14.42 17.04 24.03
C PHE A 404 14.59 16.04 22.88
N ARG A 405 15.33 16.41 21.83
CA ARG A 405 15.60 15.52 20.69
C ARG A 405 16.42 14.30 21.09
N MET A 406 17.46 14.49 21.90
CA MET A 406 18.25 13.39 22.47
C MET A 406 17.48 12.55 23.50
N PHE A 407 16.48 13.12 24.18
CA PHE A 407 15.52 12.35 24.99
C PHE A 407 14.65 11.45 24.09
N VAL A 408 13.99 12.02 23.07
CA VAL A 408 13.14 11.28 22.13
C VAL A 408 13.93 10.15 21.44
N LEU A 409 15.13 10.43 20.94
CA LEU A 409 15.98 9.41 20.30
C LEU A 409 16.36 8.25 21.24
N ARG A 410 16.75 8.54 22.50
CA ARG A 410 17.05 7.50 23.51
C ARG A 410 15.84 6.63 23.84
N LYS A 411 14.65 7.22 23.97
CA LYS A 411 13.41 6.48 24.27
C LYS A 411 12.91 5.69 23.05
N LEU A 412 12.96 6.25 21.84
CA LEU A 412 12.65 5.53 20.59
C LEU A 412 13.58 4.33 20.40
N ALA A 413 14.89 4.49 20.63
CA ALA A 413 15.83 3.37 20.54
C ALA A 413 15.41 2.19 21.42
N ARG A 414 14.97 2.45 22.66
CA ARG A 414 14.44 1.40 23.55
C ARG A 414 13.12 0.79 23.06
N CYS A 415 12.25 1.56 22.42
CA CYS A 415 11.02 1.02 21.81
C CYS A 415 11.34 -0.02 20.70
N PHE A 416 12.45 0.18 19.97
CA PHE A 416 12.95 -0.72 18.94
C PHE A 416 13.87 -1.85 19.45
N TRP A 417 14.15 -1.95 20.76
CA TRP A 417 15.08 -2.96 21.30
C TRP A 417 14.85 -4.41 20.80
N PRO A 418 13.61 -4.91 20.58
CA PRO A 418 13.40 -6.29 20.14
C PRO A 418 14.02 -6.62 18.77
N PHE A 419 14.32 -5.59 17.97
CA PHE A 419 14.90 -5.71 16.64
C PHE A 419 16.38 -5.30 16.56
N GLN A 420 16.94 -4.67 17.61
CA GLN A 420 18.28 -4.06 17.56
C GLN A 420 19.44 -5.06 17.58
N HIS A 421 19.23 -6.24 18.15
CA HIS A 421 20.30 -7.22 18.40
C HIS A 421 19.95 -8.65 17.96
N PHE A 422 18.83 -8.85 17.24
CA PHE A 422 18.29 -10.18 16.87
C PHE A 422 18.26 -11.18 18.05
N SER A 423 18.11 -10.69 19.28
CA SER A 423 18.25 -11.47 20.51
C SER A 423 17.00 -11.31 21.37
N PHE A 424 16.32 -12.42 21.63
CA PHE A 424 15.10 -12.46 22.45
C PHE A 424 15.35 -12.28 23.97
N LYS A 425 16.54 -11.83 24.38
CA LYS A 425 16.89 -11.55 25.78
C LYS A 425 16.15 -10.32 26.31
N LEU A 426 15.01 -10.56 26.95
CA LEU A 426 14.12 -9.54 27.50
C LEU A 426 14.85 -8.59 28.47
N PRO A 427 14.69 -7.25 28.35
CA PRO A 427 15.34 -6.28 29.23
C PRO A 427 14.90 -6.48 30.69
N ALA A 428 15.77 -6.22 31.66
CA ALA A 428 15.59 -6.63 33.06
C ALA A 428 14.38 -6.00 33.79
N HIS A 429 13.77 -4.95 33.25
CA HIS A 429 12.71 -4.17 33.91
C HIS A 429 11.38 -4.20 33.14
N ALA A 430 10.29 -3.80 33.78
CA ALA A 430 9.00 -3.59 33.13
C ALA A 430 9.05 -2.37 32.18
N THR A 431 8.29 -2.41 31.08
CA THR A 431 8.30 -1.31 30.08
C THR A 431 7.70 -0.03 30.68
N PRO A 432 8.45 1.09 30.77
CA PRO A 432 7.95 2.34 31.34
C PRO A 432 6.79 2.94 30.54
N PHE A 433 5.92 3.72 31.21
CA PHE A 433 4.79 4.41 30.56
C PHE A 433 5.21 5.21 29.31
N ILE A 434 6.34 5.92 29.38
CA ILE A 434 6.89 6.69 28.25
C ILE A 434 7.22 5.81 27.04
N GLU A 435 7.82 4.63 27.24
CA GLU A 435 8.20 3.72 26.14
C GLU A 435 6.94 3.04 25.55
N VAL A 436 5.95 2.74 26.39
CA VAL A 436 4.60 2.29 25.97
C VAL A 436 3.86 3.38 25.18
N PHE A 437 3.89 4.64 25.65
CA PHE A 437 3.24 5.80 25.02
C PHE A 437 3.90 6.17 23.68
N MET A 438 5.22 6.15 23.60
CA MET A 438 5.94 6.43 22.36
C MET A 438 5.74 5.34 21.32
N ALA A 439 5.74 4.05 21.71
CA ALA A 439 5.40 2.96 20.81
C ALA A 439 3.93 3.06 20.31
N ASP A 440 2.99 3.49 21.15
CA ASP A 440 1.61 3.77 20.71
C ASP A 440 1.49 4.99 19.76
N GLY A 441 2.50 5.86 19.73
CA GLY A 441 2.61 7.01 18.82
C GLY A 441 3.31 6.74 17.48
N MET A 442 3.93 5.56 17.29
CA MET A 442 4.72 5.21 16.09
C MET A 442 3.87 4.92 14.82
N THR A 443 2.59 5.27 14.82
CA THR A 443 1.62 5.07 13.71
C THR A 443 2.11 5.57 12.35
N SER A 444 2.94 6.61 12.33
CA SER A 444 3.45 7.27 11.12
C SER A 444 4.65 6.56 10.47
N LEU A 445 5.23 5.53 11.11
CA LEU A 445 6.32 4.73 10.55
C LEU A 445 5.80 3.43 9.92
N SER A 446 5.06 2.65 10.71
CA SER A 446 4.26 1.52 10.23
C SER A 446 3.35 1.03 11.34
N LYS A 447 2.03 0.95 11.06
CA LYS A 447 1.08 0.42 12.03
C LYS A 447 1.34 -1.05 12.38
N PHE A 448 1.82 -1.86 11.43
CA PHE A 448 2.20 -3.25 11.69
C PHE A 448 3.36 -3.36 12.69
N ILE A 449 4.41 -2.56 12.50
CA ILE A 449 5.57 -2.55 13.40
C ILE A 449 5.17 -2.05 14.79
N GLN A 450 4.34 -1.01 14.88
CA GLN A 450 3.75 -0.55 16.16
C GLN A 450 2.99 -1.68 16.86
N ASP A 451 2.00 -2.28 16.19
CA ASP A 451 1.12 -3.26 16.84
C ASP A 451 1.92 -4.50 17.28
N LEU A 452 2.96 -4.90 16.51
CA LEU A 452 3.89 -5.97 16.87
C LEU A 452 4.75 -5.62 18.10
N ILE A 453 5.33 -4.42 18.18
CA ILE A 453 6.06 -3.93 19.37
C ILE A 453 5.16 -3.97 20.60
N ARG A 454 3.94 -3.44 20.48
CA ARG A 454 2.99 -3.31 21.59
C ARG A 454 2.44 -4.66 22.06
N ALA A 455 2.13 -5.58 21.14
CA ALA A 455 1.79 -6.97 21.49
C ALA A 455 2.94 -7.66 22.24
N THR A 456 4.17 -7.51 21.76
CA THR A 456 5.38 -8.08 22.39
C THR A 456 5.60 -7.52 23.79
N GLN A 457 5.51 -6.20 23.97
CA GLN A 457 5.60 -5.55 25.29
C GLN A 457 4.53 -6.06 26.26
N CYS A 458 3.27 -6.22 25.81
CA CYS A 458 2.19 -6.72 26.67
C CYS A 458 2.39 -8.20 27.06
N LEU A 459 2.91 -9.04 26.16
CA LEU A 459 3.24 -10.44 26.46
C LEU A 459 4.40 -10.57 27.47
N ILE A 460 5.40 -9.68 27.39
CA ILE A 460 6.50 -9.60 28.38
C ILE A 460 5.96 -9.23 29.76
N SER A 461 5.04 -8.27 29.85
CA SER A 461 4.37 -7.94 31.11
C SER A 461 3.52 -9.11 31.62
N PHE A 462 2.73 -9.78 30.77
CA PHE A 462 1.96 -10.97 31.13
C PHE A 462 2.83 -12.06 31.78
N GLN A 463 4.02 -12.34 31.23
CA GLN A 463 4.91 -13.35 31.79
C GLN A 463 5.39 -13.00 33.20
N ARG A 464 5.72 -11.72 33.45
CA ARG A 464 6.39 -11.24 34.67
C ARG A 464 5.45 -10.83 35.81
N THR A 465 4.25 -10.37 35.50
CA THR A 465 3.27 -9.97 36.51
C THR A 465 2.79 -11.20 37.28
N THR A 466 2.77 -11.14 38.62
CA THR A 466 2.34 -12.25 39.50
C THR A 466 0.84 -12.25 39.77
N SER A 467 0.23 -11.07 39.90
CA SER A 467 -1.22 -10.88 40.07
C SER A 467 -2.00 -11.46 38.89
N MET A 468 -2.90 -12.42 39.15
CA MET A 468 -3.71 -13.09 38.12
C MET A 468 -4.61 -12.10 37.34
N ASN A 469 -5.18 -11.12 38.04
CA ASN A 469 -6.05 -10.11 37.42
C ASN A 469 -5.26 -9.20 36.46
N ASP A 470 -4.06 -8.77 36.87
CA ASP A 470 -3.21 -7.93 36.03
C ASP A 470 -2.56 -8.74 34.88
N ARG A 471 -2.25 -10.03 35.07
CA ARG A 471 -1.90 -10.96 33.98
C ARG A 471 -3.02 -11.02 32.95
N PHE A 472 -4.25 -11.31 33.36
CA PHE A 472 -5.40 -11.34 32.44
C PHE A 472 -5.55 -10.02 31.68
N LEU A 473 -5.38 -8.89 32.38
CA LEU A 473 -5.43 -7.55 31.78
C LEU A 473 -4.32 -7.31 30.73
N HIS A 474 -3.10 -7.80 30.96
CA HIS A 474 -2.03 -7.78 29.97
C HIS A 474 -2.35 -8.65 28.75
N LEU A 475 -2.96 -9.82 28.94
CA LEU A 475 -3.37 -10.71 27.84
C LEU A 475 -4.49 -10.07 26.98
N LEU A 476 -5.49 -9.44 27.61
CA LEU A 476 -6.49 -8.63 26.90
C LEU A 476 -5.82 -7.53 26.06
N ASN A 477 -4.83 -6.83 26.62
CA ASN A 477 -4.09 -5.78 25.91
C ASN A 477 -3.32 -6.35 24.70
N THR A 478 -2.66 -7.50 24.84
CA THR A 478 -2.04 -8.21 23.71
C THR A 478 -3.07 -8.50 22.61
N MET A 479 -4.27 -8.96 22.96
CA MET A 479 -5.33 -9.23 21.98
C MET A 479 -5.80 -7.99 21.21
N LYS A 480 -5.79 -6.78 21.82
CA LYS A 480 -6.10 -5.51 21.11
C LYS A 480 -5.16 -5.25 19.93
N TYR A 481 -3.88 -5.56 20.10
CA TYR A 481 -2.90 -5.40 19.04
C TYR A 481 -2.94 -6.58 18.05
N CYS A 482 -3.20 -7.81 18.52
CA CYS A 482 -3.39 -8.97 17.64
C CYS A 482 -4.62 -8.84 16.71
N SER A 483 -5.76 -8.31 17.18
CA SER A 483 -6.91 -8.04 16.31
C SER A 483 -6.60 -7.01 15.22
N SER A 484 -5.69 -6.08 15.50
CA SER A 484 -5.24 -5.07 14.56
C SER A 484 -4.26 -5.65 13.53
N LEU A 485 -3.32 -6.50 13.97
CA LEU A 485 -2.45 -7.26 13.08
C LEU A 485 -3.25 -8.19 12.15
N LEU A 486 -4.30 -8.84 12.65
CA LEU A 486 -5.18 -9.68 11.83
C LEU A 486 -5.84 -8.89 10.69
N VAL A 487 -6.37 -7.70 10.96
CA VAL A 487 -6.93 -6.82 9.91
C VAL A 487 -5.89 -6.45 8.86
N ILE A 488 -4.64 -6.16 9.28
CA ILE A 488 -3.55 -5.83 8.34
C ILE A 488 -3.20 -7.03 7.47
N SER A 489 -3.01 -8.22 8.06
CA SER A 489 -2.66 -9.44 7.32
C SER A 489 -3.77 -9.89 6.37
N VAL A 490 -5.04 -9.85 6.80
CA VAL A 490 -6.19 -10.24 5.96
C VAL A 490 -6.43 -9.22 4.84
N GLY A 491 -6.13 -7.94 5.05
CA GLY A 491 -6.17 -6.92 4.00
C GLY A 491 -5.02 -7.04 2.99
N ALA A 492 -3.81 -7.36 3.46
CA ALA A 492 -2.63 -7.48 2.60
C ALA A 492 -2.57 -8.79 1.80
N TYR A 493 -3.08 -9.89 2.34
CA TYR A 493 -2.96 -11.22 1.71
C TYR A 493 -3.54 -11.30 0.28
N PRO A 494 -4.76 -10.81 -0.04
CA PRO A 494 -5.25 -10.81 -1.41
C PRO A 494 -4.37 -9.99 -2.36
N MET A 495 -3.84 -8.84 -1.91
CA MET A 495 -2.97 -7.98 -2.71
C MET A 495 -1.62 -8.65 -3.00
N LEU A 496 -1.05 -9.38 -2.04
CA LEU A 496 0.19 -10.15 -2.23
C LEU A 496 0.02 -11.37 -3.14
N MET A 497 -1.18 -11.95 -3.19
CA MET A 497 -1.51 -13.14 -3.97
C MET A 497 -2.12 -12.83 -5.36
N GLY A 498 -2.25 -11.55 -5.74
CA GLY A 498 -2.87 -11.14 -7.01
C GLY A 498 -4.38 -11.41 -7.10
N LEU A 499 -5.06 -11.55 -5.96
CA LEU A 499 -6.48 -11.88 -5.86
C LEU A 499 -7.36 -10.61 -5.77
N ALA A 500 -8.68 -10.79 -5.85
CA ALA A 500 -9.67 -9.71 -5.82
C ALA A 500 -9.59 -8.82 -4.56
N ARG A 501 -10.10 -7.59 -4.68
CA ARG A 501 -9.94 -6.52 -3.66
C ARG A 501 -10.41 -6.99 -2.27
N PRO A 502 -9.63 -6.75 -1.19
CA PRO A 502 -9.99 -7.17 0.17
C PRO A 502 -11.29 -6.53 0.68
N GLU A 503 -11.69 -5.40 0.11
CA GLU A 503 -12.96 -4.68 0.36
C GLU A 503 -14.20 -5.55 0.12
N GLN A 504 -14.10 -6.57 -0.75
CA GLN A 504 -15.19 -7.51 -1.06
C GLN A 504 -15.25 -8.71 -0.09
N SER A 505 -14.30 -8.83 0.85
CA SER A 505 -14.26 -9.91 1.83
C SER A 505 -15.06 -9.58 3.08
N SER A 506 -16.21 -10.25 3.26
CA SER A 506 -17.01 -10.19 4.50
C SER A 506 -16.20 -10.52 5.75
N PHE A 507 -15.17 -11.37 5.63
CA PHE A 507 -14.26 -11.70 6.73
C PHE A 507 -13.31 -10.54 7.09
N PHE A 508 -12.76 -9.84 6.09
CA PHE A 508 -11.97 -8.62 6.31
C PHE A 508 -12.80 -7.55 7.03
N LEU A 509 -14.03 -7.32 6.57
CA LEU A 509 -14.94 -6.35 7.19
C LEU A 509 -15.29 -6.73 8.64
N LEU A 510 -15.58 -8.01 8.91
CA LEU A 510 -15.84 -8.51 10.26
C LEU A 510 -14.65 -8.26 11.21
N CYS A 511 -13.42 -8.57 10.77
CA CYS A 511 -12.20 -8.29 11.52
C CYS A 511 -12.03 -6.77 11.77
N ALA A 512 -12.29 -5.93 10.76
CA ALA A 512 -12.16 -4.48 10.87
C ALA A 512 -13.18 -3.86 11.86
N VAL A 513 -14.42 -4.33 11.85
CA VAL A 513 -15.47 -3.96 12.83
C VAL A 513 -15.06 -4.39 14.23
N PHE A 514 -14.72 -5.67 14.43
CA PHE A 514 -14.32 -6.21 15.74
C PHE A 514 -13.14 -5.44 16.35
N ASN A 515 -12.06 -5.25 15.58
CA ASN A 515 -10.88 -4.54 16.02
C ASN A 515 -11.18 -3.08 16.43
N SER A 516 -12.10 -2.42 15.73
CA SER A 516 -12.45 -1.02 15.96
C SER A 516 -13.35 -0.84 17.19
N LEU A 517 -14.35 -1.72 17.38
CA LEU A 517 -15.18 -1.75 18.57
C LEU A 517 -14.37 -2.12 19.83
N TYR A 518 -13.50 -3.13 19.74
CA TYR A 518 -12.64 -3.53 20.86
C TYR A 518 -11.64 -2.42 21.23
N SER A 519 -11.04 -1.78 20.23
CA SER A 519 -10.14 -0.64 20.46
C SER A 519 -10.84 0.58 21.07
N PHE A 520 -12.09 0.87 20.66
CA PHE A 520 -12.91 1.92 21.27
C PHE A 520 -13.17 1.65 22.76
N LEU A 521 -13.64 0.43 23.08
CA LEU A 521 -13.91 0.02 24.46
C LEU A 521 -12.64 0.12 25.32
N TRP A 522 -11.50 -0.32 24.80
CA TRP A 522 -10.21 -0.20 25.48
C TRP A 522 -9.80 1.26 25.72
N ASP A 523 -9.90 2.11 24.70
CA ASP A 523 -9.49 3.51 24.81
C ASP A 523 -10.29 4.20 25.92
N VAL A 524 -11.62 4.02 25.96
CA VAL A 524 -12.51 4.60 26.97
C VAL A 524 -12.27 4.04 28.38
N VAL A 525 -12.18 2.72 28.54
CA VAL A 525 -12.15 2.08 29.87
C VAL A 525 -10.74 2.03 30.45
N MET A 526 -9.75 1.64 29.66
CA MET A 526 -8.40 1.33 30.16
C MET A 526 -7.45 2.53 30.03
N ASP A 527 -7.33 3.06 28.81
CA ASP A 527 -6.38 4.14 28.50
C ASP A 527 -6.86 5.49 29.04
N TRP A 528 -8.17 5.71 29.11
CA TRP A 528 -8.77 6.93 29.65
C TRP A 528 -9.36 6.75 31.06
N GLY A 529 -9.56 5.53 31.57
CA GLY A 529 -10.06 5.31 32.93
C GLY A 529 -11.50 5.76 33.17
N LEU A 530 -12.31 5.82 32.12
CA LEU A 530 -13.75 6.11 32.21
C LEU A 530 -14.53 4.79 32.32
N GLY A 531 -15.86 4.85 32.40
CA GLY A 531 -16.69 3.65 32.50
C GLY A 531 -16.66 2.91 33.84
N GLN A 532 -16.08 3.48 34.90
CA GLN A 532 -16.05 2.83 36.21
C GLN A 532 -17.47 2.73 36.83
N PRO A 533 -17.97 1.52 37.16
CA PRO A 533 -19.37 1.33 37.55
C PRO A 533 -19.68 1.65 39.02
N LYS A 534 -18.67 1.84 39.88
CA LYS A 534 -18.82 1.98 41.34
C LYS A 534 -19.17 3.40 41.84
N LEU A 535 -19.73 4.26 40.99
CA LEU A 535 -20.08 5.65 41.32
C LEU A 535 -21.61 5.89 41.33
N PRO A 536 -22.14 6.78 42.20
CA PRO A 536 -23.59 6.99 42.34
C PRO A 536 -24.31 7.36 41.03
N ARG A 537 -25.55 6.86 40.88
CA ARG A 537 -26.35 6.87 39.62
C ARG A 537 -26.48 8.22 38.88
N ARG A 538 -26.23 9.37 39.53
CA ARG A 538 -26.24 10.71 38.88
C ARG A 538 -24.94 11.08 38.15
N VAL A 539 -23.87 10.27 38.24
CA VAL A 539 -22.58 10.49 37.53
C VAL A 539 -22.01 9.19 36.95
N ALA A 540 -22.88 8.21 36.64
CA ALA A 540 -22.45 6.95 36.06
C ALA A 540 -21.58 7.15 34.80
N PHE A 541 -20.55 6.32 34.64
CA PHE A 541 -19.61 6.28 33.50
C PHE A 541 -18.45 7.31 33.47
N LEU A 542 -18.38 8.32 34.34
CA LEU A 542 -17.19 9.21 34.43
C LEU A 542 -16.45 9.10 35.77
N ARG A 543 -15.11 9.20 35.73
CA ARG A 543 -14.26 9.28 36.94
C ARG A 543 -14.50 10.57 37.73
N HIS A 544 -14.14 10.55 39.02
CA HIS A 544 -14.33 11.70 39.91
C HIS A 544 -13.43 12.90 39.57
N GLN A 545 -12.14 12.67 39.30
CA GLN A 545 -11.16 13.72 38.99
C GLN A 545 -11.08 13.97 37.47
N LEU A 546 -11.27 15.22 37.06
CA LEU A 546 -11.32 15.66 35.66
C LEU A 546 -10.70 17.07 35.56
N THR A 547 -9.83 17.30 34.59
CA THR A 547 -9.18 18.62 34.37
C THR A 547 -10.18 19.67 33.91
N TYR A 548 -11.14 19.29 33.06
CA TYR A 548 -12.19 20.19 32.58
C TYR A 548 -13.45 20.07 33.44
N ARG A 549 -13.81 21.17 34.13
CA ARG A 549 -15.04 21.25 34.96
C ARG A 549 -16.34 20.86 34.23
N PRO A 550 -16.56 21.23 32.95
CA PRO A 550 -17.77 20.81 32.23
C PRO A 550 -17.72 19.32 31.84
N ARG A 551 -18.29 18.45 32.69
CA ARG A 551 -18.37 16.98 32.45
C ARG A 551 -18.87 16.58 31.05
N LYS A 552 -19.72 17.41 30.42
CA LYS A 552 -20.20 17.24 29.04
C LYS A 552 -19.06 17.05 28.02
N ILE A 553 -17.89 17.66 28.24
CA ILE A 553 -16.72 17.56 27.35
C ILE A 553 -16.24 16.11 27.22
N TYR A 554 -16.22 15.33 28.31
CA TYR A 554 -15.77 13.93 28.27
C TYR A 554 -16.77 13.01 27.56
N TYR A 555 -18.08 13.27 27.69
CA TYR A 555 -19.10 12.58 26.89
C TYR A 555 -19.01 12.90 25.40
N VAL A 556 -18.70 14.16 25.03
CA VAL A 556 -18.42 14.55 23.64
C VAL A 556 -17.15 13.85 23.13
N ILE A 557 -16.08 13.76 23.94
CA ILE A 557 -14.86 13.03 23.60
C ILE A 557 -15.13 11.54 23.31
N ILE A 558 -15.93 10.87 24.15
CA ILE A 558 -16.34 9.47 23.94
C ILE A 558 -17.13 9.33 22.63
N ALA A 559 -18.11 10.20 22.38
CA ALA A 559 -18.91 10.17 21.15
C ALA A 559 -18.07 10.44 19.90
N VAL A 560 -17.09 11.36 19.98
CA VAL A 560 -16.18 11.68 18.88
C VAL A 560 -15.24 10.51 18.57
N ASP A 561 -14.62 9.86 19.56
CA ASP A 561 -13.79 8.67 19.26
C ASP A 561 -14.64 7.54 18.67
N PHE A 562 -15.85 7.29 19.17
CA PHE A 562 -16.77 6.30 18.58
C PHE A 562 -17.07 6.56 17.10
N VAL A 563 -17.41 7.80 16.72
CA VAL A 563 -17.66 8.18 15.33
C VAL A 563 -16.39 8.01 14.48
N LEU A 564 -15.23 8.43 14.98
CA LEU A 564 -13.96 8.32 14.27
C LEU A 564 -13.47 6.87 14.13
N ARG A 565 -13.78 6.01 15.11
CA ARG A 565 -13.56 4.56 15.09
C ARG A 565 -14.42 3.88 14.03
N ILE A 566 -15.69 4.24 13.92
CA ILE A 566 -16.57 3.77 12.83
C ILE A 566 -16.04 4.26 11.48
N MET A 567 -15.69 5.55 11.36
CA MET A 567 -15.22 6.12 10.10
C MET A 567 -13.91 5.44 9.59
N TRP A 568 -13.06 4.97 10.51
CA TRP A 568 -11.87 4.19 10.17
C TRP A 568 -12.20 2.83 9.52
N VAL A 569 -13.37 2.24 9.82
CA VAL A 569 -13.89 1.05 9.13
C VAL A 569 -14.59 1.44 7.83
N THR A 570 -15.47 2.46 7.84
CA THR A 570 -16.29 2.78 6.67
C THR A 570 -15.48 3.24 5.46
N LYS A 571 -14.24 3.73 5.66
CA LYS A 571 -13.33 4.08 4.57
C LYS A 571 -13.13 2.96 3.54
N TRP A 572 -13.28 1.69 3.93
CA TRP A 572 -13.10 0.50 3.08
C TRP A 572 -14.34 0.12 2.24
N TRP A 573 -15.31 1.02 2.07
CA TRP A 573 -16.41 0.84 1.13
C TRP A 573 -16.14 1.55 -0.21
N ASP A 574 -16.44 0.86 -1.32
CA ASP A 574 -16.28 1.28 -2.73
C ASP A 574 -16.80 2.70 -3.08
N TRP A 575 -17.77 3.21 -2.30
CA TRP A 575 -18.36 4.54 -2.53
C TRP A 575 -17.59 5.67 -1.84
N MET A 576 -16.90 5.40 -0.73
CA MET A 576 -16.03 6.38 -0.05
C MET A 576 -14.65 6.49 -0.72
N HIS A 577 -14.23 5.48 -1.47
CA HIS A 577 -12.90 5.42 -2.10
C HIS A 577 -12.67 6.44 -3.24
N ARG A 578 -13.74 7.01 -3.81
CA ARG A 578 -13.72 7.75 -5.10
C ARG A 578 -13.46 9.26 -5.00
N GLY A 579 -12.85 9.75 -3.91
CA GLY A 579 -12.59 11.19 -3.74
C GLY A 579 -11.35 11.54 -2.92
N VAL A 580 -10.50 12.43 -3.46
CA VAL A 580 -9.30 12.96 -2.79
C VAL A 580 -9.65 13.64 -1.46
N HIS A 581 -10.74 14.42 -1.43
CA HIS A 581 -11.19 15.13 -0.24
C HIS A 581 -11.50 14.19 0.94
N PHE A 582 -12.12 13.03 0.69
CA PHE A 582 -12.43 12.08 1.76
C PHE A 582 -11.17 11.45 2.35
N LYS A 583 -10.19 11.11 1.51
CA LYS A 583 -8.88 10.59 1.97
C LYS A 583 -8.20 11.61 2.89
N LEU A 584 -8.12 12.89 2.48
CA LEU A 584 -7.56 13.96 3.32
C LEU A 584 -8.32 14.14 4.66
N VAL A 585 -9.65 14.20 4.63
CA VAL A 585 -10.50 14.33 5.83
C VAL A 585 -10.26 13.16 6.79
N SER A 586 -10.21 11.92 6.30
CA SER A 586 -9.97 10.75 7.15
C SER A 586 -8.62 10.76 7.87
N GLN A 587 -7.57 11.30 7.24
CA GLN A 587 -6.24 11.41 7.84
C GLN A 587 -6.19 12.52 8.91
N VAL A 588 -6.71 13.70 8.59
CA VAL A 588 -6.82 14.82 9.57
C VAL A 588 -7.61 14.36 10.80
N ALA A 589 -8.68 13.59 10.60
CA ALA A 589 -9.55 13.10 11.67
C ALA A 589 -8.88 12.06 12.59
N GLU A 590 -8.09 11.10 12.07
CA GLU A 590 -7.29 10.20 12.94
C GLU A 590 -6.26 10.99 13.74
N VAL A 591 -5.67 12.06 13.20
CA VAL A 591 -4.76 12.92 13.98
C VAL A 591 -5.49 13.68 15.08
N VAL A 592 -6.66 14.26 14.81
CA VAL A 592 -7.52 14.87 15.85
C VAL A 592 -7.83 13.85 16.95
N ARG A 593 -8.17 12.61 16.58
CA ARG A 593 -8.39 11.50 17.51
C ARG A 593 -7.15 11.22 18.38
N ARG A 594 -5.94 11.18 17.79
CA ARG A 594 -4.67 11.01 18.51
C ARG A 594 -4.37 12.15 19.49
N ILE A 595 -4.69 13.39 19.13
CA ILE A 595 -4.48 14.56 20.00
C ILE A 595 -5.37 14.48 21.25
N ILE A 596 -6.64 14.12 21.06
CA ILE A 596 -7.62 13.89 22.14
C ILE A 596 -7.17 12.72 23.02
N TRP A 597 -6.84 11.58 22.42
CA TRP A 597 -6.40 10.39 23.13
C TRP A 597 -5.12 10.64 23.96
N ASN A 598 -4.15 11.35 23.38
CA ASN A 598 -2.93 11.78 24.08
C ASN A 598 -3.25 12.62 25.32
N PHE A 599 -4.19 13.57 25.20
CA PHE A 599 -4.60 14.41 26.32
C PHE A 599 -5.20 13.58 27.45
N VAL A 600 -6.23 12.78 27.17
CA VAL A 600 -6.99 12.06 28.21
C VAL A 600 -6.19 10.92 28.84
N ARG A 601 -5.31 10.25 28.08
CA ARG A 601 -4.42 9.19 28.59
C ARG A 601 -3.28 9.74 29.45
N VAL A 602 -2.71 10.90 29.10
CA VAL A 602 -1.71 11.57 29.96
C VAL A 602 -2.37 12.17 31.21
N GLU A 603 -3.56 12.79 31.08
CA GLU A 603 -4.39 13.21 32.21
C GLU A 603 -4.63 12.03 33.19
N TRP A 604 -5.02 10.86 32.66
CA TRP A 604 -5.24 9.67 33.48
C TRP A 604 -3.98 9.22 34.21
N GLN A 605 -2.81 9.29 33.55
CA GLN A 605 -1.56 8.90 34.16
C GLN A 605 -1.07 9.90 35.22
N CYS A 606 -1.28 11.22 35.02
CA CYS A 606 -1.07 12.21 36.08
C CYS A 606 -1.92 11.87 37.32
N ILE A 607 -3.23 11.68 37.12
CA ILE A 607 -4.19 11.34 38.18
C ILE A 607 -3.76 10.06 38.92
N LYS A 608 -3.35 9.00 38.19
CA LYS A 608 -2.82 7.77 38.78
C LYS A 608 -1.57 8.02 39.64
N LEU A 609 -0.61 8.79 39.14
CA LEU A 609 0.62 9.10 39.88
C LEU A 609 0.35 9.96 41.12
N ASP A 610 -0.57 10.92 41.08
CA ASP A 610 -0.89 11.77 42.24
C ASP A 610 -1.75 11.03 43.28
N ILE A 611 -2.62 10.09 42.87
CA ILE A 611 -3.31 9.16 43.79
C ILE A 611 -2.32 8.20 44.47
N LEU A 612 -1.36 7.66 43.72
CA LEU A 612 -0.34 6.77 44.29
C LEU A 612 0.70 7.54 45.11
N GLY A 613 1.00 8.78 44.75
CA GLY A 613 1.83 9.70 45.53
C GLY A 613 1.19 10.07 46.87
N THR A 614 -0.10 10.40 46.90
CA THR A 614 -0.82 10.65 48.17
C THR A 614 -0.94 9.39 49.02
N LYS A 615 -1.15 8.21 48.42
CA LYS A 615 -1.05 6.94 49.15
C LYS A 615 0.34 6.64 49.70
N LYS A 616 1.41 6.91 48.95
CA LYS A 616 2.79 6.68 49.44
C LYS A 616 3.14 7.66 50.54
N LEU A 617 2.83 8.96 50.38
CA LEU A 617 2.99 9.95 51.45
C LEU A 617 2.24 9.55 52.73
N SER A 618 1.04 8.98 52.61
CA SER A 618 0.25 8.47 53.74
C SER A 618 0.81 7.19 54.38
N ALA A 619 1.63 6.42 53.68
CA ALA A 619 2.29 5.22 54.21
C ALA A 619 3.64 5.58 54.83
N ASP A 620 4.45 6.35 54.09
CA ASP A 620 5.73 6.91 54.54
C ASP A 620 5.56 7.77 55.81
N SER A 621 4.42 8.46 55.99
CA SER A 621 4.12 9.21 57.24
C SER A 621 3.70 8.30 58.40
N LEU A 622 2.97 7.22 58.14
CA LEU A 622 2.60 6.24 59.18
C LEU A 622 3.84 5.49 59.68
N GLU A 623 4.73 5.05 58.78
CA GLU A 623 6.00 4.42 59.17
C GLU A 623 6.90 5.41 59.94
N LEU A 624 6.88 6.71 59.63
CA LEU A 624 7.68 7.70 60.36
C LEU A 624 7.16 7.95 61.78
N GLU A 625 5.85 8.00 61.99
CA GLU A 625 5.25 8.09 63.33
C GLU A 625 5.55 6.81 64.16
N ASP A 626 5.44 5.63 63.54
CA ASP A 626 5.68 4.33 64.17
C ASP A 626 7.18 4.08 64.51
N ILE A 627 8.10 4.77 63.81
CA ILE A 627 9.55 4.76 64.09
C ILE A 627 9.91 5.74 65.22
N ILE A 628 9.30 6.93 65.25
CA ILE A 628 9.52 7.92 66.31
C ILE A 628 9.05 7.39 67.67
N GLU A 629 7.98 6.59 67.72
CA GLU A 629 7.50 5.96 68.96
C GLU A 629 8.30 4.71 69.38
N LYS A 630 9.31 4.27 68.60
CA LYS A 630 10.04 3.00 68.82
C LYS A 630 11.57 3.08 68.83
N MET A 631 12.18 4.26 68.85
CA MET A 631 13.61 4.38 69.15
C MET A 631 13.87 4.32 70.67
N PRO A 632 14.53 3.28 71.21
CA PRO A 632 15.14 3.40 72.53
C PRO A 632 16.33 4.34 72.42
N LEU A 633 16.35 5.39 73.23
CA LEU A 633 17.57 6.13 73.50
C LEU A 633 18.45 5.23 74.37
N MET A 634 19.50 4.65 73.77
CA MET A 634 20.56 4.01 74.54
C MET A 634 21.41 5.10 75.20
N GLU A 635 21.57 4.97 76.51
CA GLU A 635 22.66 5.58 77.27
C GLU A 635 23.96 4.84 76.92
N GLU A 636 25.06 5.58 76.79
CA GLU A 636 26.42 5.07 76.97
C GLU A 636 27.27 6.27 77.45
N ASP A 637 28.11 6.02 78.46
CA ASP A 637 28.69 7.04 79.33
C ASP A 637 30.02 7.64 78.80
N GLU A 638 30.42 8.81 79.34
CA GLU A 638 31.69 8.94 80.10
C GLU A 638 31.82 10.34 80.77
N ASP A 639 32.14 10.30 82.06
CA ASP A 639 32.84 11.24 82.96
C ASP A 639 32.46 12.75 83.10
N ASP A 640 32.10 13.10 84.35
CA ASP A 640 32.44 14.28 85.20
C ASP A 640 32.63 15.70 84.58
N ASP A 641 32.18 16.80 85.22
CA ASP A 641 32.35 17.11 86.65
C ASP A 641 31.35 18.19 87.17
N VAL A 642 31.26 18.36 88.51
CA VAL A 642 30.70 19.48 89.31
C VAL A 642 29.17 19.54 89.65
N GLU A 643 28.87 19.15 90.90
CA GLU A 643 27.88 19.67 91.91
C GLU A 643 26.34 19.69 91.68
N ASP A 644 25.70 18.60 92.13
CA ASP A 644 24.76 18.52 93.28
C ASP A 644 23.70 19.63 93.55
N MET A 645 22.40 19.30 93.39
CA MET A 645 21.46 19.11 94.53
C MET A 645 20.03 18.69 94.12
N LYS A 646 19.45 17.77 94.90
CA LYS A 646 18.06 17.23 94.86
C LYS A 646 17.21 17.83 96.01
N PRO A 647 15.88 17.55 96.17
CA PRO A 647 14.78 17.25 95.23
C PRO A 647 13.38 17.84 95.66
N ARG A 648 12.27 17.34 95.04
CA ARG A 648 10.85 17.29 95.54
C ARG A 648 10.03 18.62 95.52
N MET A 649 8.68 18.63 95.41
CA MET A 649 7.66 17.56 95.26
C MET A 649 6.36 17.99 94.51
N ARG A 650 5.51 17.00 94.15
CA ARG A 650 4.11 17.07 93.64
C ARG A 650 3.12 17.64 94.72
N PRO A 651 1.82 18.03 94.46
CA PRO A 651 0.85 17.35 93.56
C PRO A 651 -0.39 18.08 92.93
N VAL A 652 -0.92 17.46 91.86
CA VAL A 652 -2.33 17.10 91.50
C VAL A 652 -3.55 17.90 92.04
N SER A 653 -4.47 18.30 91.13
CA SER A 653 -5.95 18.03 91.23
C SER A 653 -6.78 18.46 89.98
N ARG A 654 -8.00 17.89 89.82
CA ARG A 654 -9.08 18.26 88.86
C ARG A 654 -10.31 18.78 89.65
N PRO A 655 -11.34 19.40 89.02
CA PRO A 655 -12.67 18.74 88.92
C PRO A 655 -13.49 19.03 87.62
N ASN A 656 -14.77 18.62 87.60
CA ASN A 656 -15.69 18.54 86.43
C ASN A 656 -16.80 19.63 86.41
N SER A 657 -17.66 19.71 85.36
CA SER A 657 -19.15 19.49 85.45
C SER A 657 -20.00 19.85 84.19
N PHE A 658 -21.02 19.00 83.87
CA PHE A 658 -22.41 19.24 83.34
C PHE A 658 -22.70 20.21 82.14
N SER A 659 -23.81 20.21 81.35
CA SER A 659 -25.16 19.57 81.26
C SER A 659 -25.53 19.38 79.75
N ALA A 660 -26.37 18.47 79.20
CA ALA A 660 -27.83 18.12 79.29
C ALA A 660 -28.82 18.75 78.26
N GLU A 661 -29.46 17.89 77.45
CA GLU A 661 -30.87 17.83 76.95
C GLU A 661 -31.63 18.84 76.01
N ASN A 662 -32.33 18.22 75.02
CA ASN A 662 -33.76 18.34 74.59
C ASN A 662 -34.36 19.34 73.53
N SER A 663 -35.35 18.78 72.78
CA SER A 663 -36.43 19.38 71.94
C SER A 663 -36.10 20.20 70.67
N GLY A 664 -36.94 20.27 69.62
CA GLY A 664 -38.17 19.52 69.26
C GLY A 664 -38.99 20.17 68.11
N THR A 665 -39.71 19.35 67.29
CA THR A 665 -40.85 19.65 66.37
C THR A 665 -40.68 20.75 65.26
N GLU A 666 -41.42 20.85 64.14
CA GLU A 666 -42.21 19.96 63.22
C GLU A 666 -42.54 20.79 61.92
N THR A 667 -43.00 20.30 60.75
CA THR A 667 -43.24 18.94 60.18
C THR A 667 -42.20 18.68 59.03
N SER A 668 -42.40 18.28 57.76
CA SER A 668 -43.50 17.82 56.86
C SER A 668 -42.88 17.10 55.64
N SER A 669 -43.58 16.38 54.73
CA SER A 669 -45.02 16.09 54.59
C SER A 669 -45.26 14.65 54.07
N THR A 670 -46.28 13.99 54.61
CA THR A 670 -47.07 12.84 54.06
C THR A 670 -46.36 11.59 53.51
N LEU A 671 -46.68 10.44 54.14
CA LEU A 671 -46.50 9.07 53.63
C LEU A 671 -47.67 8.20 54.18
N SER A 672 -47.83 6.98 53.66
CA SER A 672 -48.78 5.92 54.09
C SER A 672 -50.27 6.08 53.75
N GLN A 673 -50.73 5.27 52.78
CA GLN A 673 -51.80 4.28 53.01
C GLN A 673 -51.51 3.01 52.16
N SER A 674 -52.13 1.89 52.55
CA SER A 674 -52.09 0.55 51.93
C SER A 674 -53.54 0.00 51.86
N PRO A 675 -53.89 -1.20 51.34
CA PRO A 675 -53.06 -2.28 50.79
C PRO A 675 -53.56 -2.80 49.38
N PRO A 676 -54.07 -4.03 49.09
CA PRO A 676 -53.82 -4.68 47.78
C PRO A 676 -55.06 -5.17 46.96
N ARG A 677 -54.86 -5.60 45.69
CA ARG A 677 -55.37 -6.88 45.08
C ARG A 677 -55.28 -6.98 43.54
N ASP A 678 -55.18 -8.24 43.09
CA ASP A 678 -55.80 -8.95 41.94
C ASP A 678 -55.91 -8.28 40.54
N GLY A 679 -55.57 -9.01 39.46
CA GLY A 679 -55.61 -8.49 38.07
C GLY A 679 -55.33 -9.46 36.90
N ASN A 680 -55.65 -10.75 37.08
CA ASN A 680 -55.61 -11.90 36.15
C ASN A 680 -55.41 -11.71 34.61
N GLY A 681 -54.65 -12.64 33.97
CA GLY A 681 -54.63 -12.90 32.52
C GLY A 681 -53.23 -12.89 31.88
N GLY A 682 -52.76 -13.93 31.20
CA GLY A 682 -53.36 -15.25 30.94
C GLY A 682 -52.30 -16.30 30.55
N GLU A 683 -52.73 -17.56 30.43
CA GLU A 683 -51.85 -18.72 30.24
C GLU A 683 -51.28 -18.83 28.82
N LEU A 684 -50.09 -19.43 28.70
CA LEU A 684 -49.98 -20.67 27.93
C LEU A 684 -48.81 -21.53 28.44
N LEU A 685 -49.08 -22.82 28.62
CA LEU A 685 -48.24 -23.76 29.34
C LEU A 685 -47.15 -24.39 28.45
N LEU A 686 -46.15 -25.03 29.06
CA LEU A 686 -45.43 -26.12 28.39
C LEU A 686 -46.42 -27.19 27.90
N GLN A 687 -46.06 -27.94 26.85
CA GLN A 687 -45.78 -29.39 26.93
C GLN A 687 -45.99 -30.15 25.60
N ALA A 688 -44.93 -30.24 24.79
CA ALA A 688 -44.67 -31.34 23.87
C ALA A 688 -43.13 -31.56 23.88
N MET A 689 -42.59 -32.64 24.45
CA MET A 689 -42.49 -34.00 23.89
C MET A 689 -41.70 -34.05 22.56
N ARG A 690 -40.70 -34.93 22.35
CA ARG A 690 -39.87 -35.79 23.23
C ARG A 690 -38.78 -36.46 22.34
N ASN A 691 -37.70 -36.98 22.94
CA ASN A 691 -36.84 -38.08 22.44
C ASN A 691 -35.97 -37.91 21.15
N ALA A 692 -34.65 -37.73 21.33
CA ALA A 692 -33.54 -38.59 20.83
C ALA A 692 -32.19 -37.95 21.32
N ALA A 693 -31.26 -38.59 22.05
CA ALA A 693 -30.56 -39.88 21.92
C ALA A 693 -29.51 -39.90 20.77
N ASN A 694 -28.26 -40.38 20.92
CA ASN A 694 -27.47 -40.80 22.10
C ASN A 694 -25.97 -40.97 21.71
N SER A 695 -25.02 -40.79 22.65
CA SER A 695 -23.62 -41.36 22.77
C SER A 695 -22.74 -40.37 23.57
N GLU A 696 -22.22 -40.70 24.76
CA GLU A 696 -20.97 -41.45 25.09
C GLU A 696 -19.67 -40.60 24.91
N ASN A 697 -18.64 -40.62 25.79
CA ASN A 697 -18.34 -41.56 26.89
C ASN A 697 -17.49 -40.96 28.05
N ALA A 698 -17.53 -41.63 29.22
CA ALA A 698 -16.55 -41.69 30.33
C ALA A 698 -16.20 -40.46 31.24
N ALA A 699 -15.76 -40.77 32.47
CA ALA A 699 -15.37 -39.91 33.62
C ALA A 699 -14.17 -40.60 34.36
N PRO A 700 -13.68 -40.24 35.59
CA PRO A 700 -13.94 -39.12 36.53
C PRO A 700 -12.66 -38.24 36.74
N GLY A 701 -12.50 -37.33 37.72
CA GLY A 701 -13.37 -36.79 38.79
C GLY A 701 -12.85 -37.05 40.23
N ALA A 702 -12.60 -35.98 41.02
CA ALA A 702 -12.23 -36.00 42.46
C ALA A 702 -12.65 -34.69 43.16
N ASN A 703 -12.97 -34.73 44.47
CA ASN A 703 -13.58 -33.62 45.22
C ASN A 703 -12.65 -33.01 46.30
N ALA A 704 -12.78 -31.70 46.57
CA ALA A 704 -12.86 -31.13 47.94
C ALA A 704 -13.20 -29.62 47.96
N GLU A 705 -14.44 -29.31 48.35
CA GLU A 705 -14.91 -28.21 49.22
C GLU A 705 -14.14 -26.86 49.32
N GLY A 706 -14.82 -25.78 48.89
CA GLY A 706 -15.51 -24.92 49.87
C GLY A 706 -14.83 -23.65 50.40
N ALA A 707 -15.05 -22.50 49.74
CA ALA A 707 -15.09 -21.18 50.39
C ALA A 707 -15.94 -20.18 49.59
N GLN A 708 -16.92 -19.53 50.21
CA GLN A 708 -17.58 -18.34 49.68
C GLN A 708 -16.94 -17.08 50.28
N HIS A 709 -16.53 -16.12 49.45
CA HIS A 709 -16.35 -14.72 49.86
C HIS A 709 -16.62 -13.77 48.69
N ASP A 710 -17.24 -12.63 48.99
CA ASP A 710 -17.72 -11.67 48.00
C ASP A 710 -16.60 -10.93 47.25
N GLU A 711 -16.67 -10.92 45.92
CA GLU A 711 -15.69 -10.24 45.07
C GLU A 711 -15.78 -8.70 45.16
N ILE A 712 -15.03 -8.11 46.09
CA ILE A 712 -14.71 -6.68 46.03
C ILE A 712 -13.68 -6.45 44.90
N ILE A 713 -14.15 -6.43 43.64
CA ILE A 713 -13.34 -6.03 42.48
C ILE A 713 -12.98 -4.55 42.62
N ALA A 714 -11.90 -4.24 43.33
CA ALA A 714 -11.26 -2.94 43.27
C ALA A 714 -10.62 -2.79 41.87
N PRO A 715 -10.71 -1.62 41.21
CA PRO A 715 -10.02 -1.41 39.95
C PRO A 715 -8.51 -1.54 40.18
N ALA A 716 -7.89 -2.55 39.55
CA ALA A 716 -6.55 -2.99 39.89
C ALA A 716 -5.53 -1.85 39.80
N ALA A 717 -4.70 -1.75 40.85
CA ALA A 717 -3.60 -0.80 40.90
C ALA A 717 -2.47 -1.28 39.99
N ILE A 718 -2.56 -0.96 38.69
CA ILE A 718 -1.47 -1.18 37.73
C ILE A 718 -0.19 -0.67 38.36
N THR A 719 0.75 -1.59 38.58
CA THR A 719 1.89 -1.38 39.47
C THR A 719 2.75 -0.24 38.96
N VAL A 720 2.72 0.91 39.63
CA VAL A 720 3.84 1.84 39.57
C VAL A 720 5.02 1.11 40.19
N ALA A 721 6.08 0.93 39.41
CA ALA A 721 7.36 0.52 39.95
C ALA A 721 7.88 1.66 40.84
N SER A 722 7.55 1.58 42.13
CA SER A 722 8.22 2.34 43.18
C SER A 722 9.66 1.84 43.26
N TYR A 723 10.55 2.47 42.51
CA TYR A 723 11.99 2.25 42.67
C TYR A 723 12.45 2.88 43.98
N PRO A 724 13.01 2.11 44.92
CA PRO A 724 13.89 2.65 45.94
C PRO A 724 15.14 3.23 45.27
N ASP A 725 15.73 4.22 45.92
CA ASP A 725 17.11 4.70 45.81
C ASP A 725 17.74 4.88 44.42
N LYS A 726 18.02 6.15 44.11
CA LYS A 726 19.05 6.50 43.13
C LYS A 726 20.43 6.21 43.74
N PRO A 727 21.33 5.51 43.06
CA PRO A 727 22.76 5.74 43.24
C PRO A 727 23.04 7.22 42.97
N GLN A 728 23.71 7.90 43.89
CA GLN A 728 24.12 9.30 43.68
C GLN A 728 25.18 9.38 42.58
N ALA A 729 25.36 10.58 42.00
CA ALA A 729 26.30 10.78 40.91
C ALA A 729 27.75 10.63 41.40
N MET A 730 28.41 9.53 41.04
CA MET A 730 29.83 9.36 41.30
C MET A 730 30.65 10.20 40.32
N LEU A 731 31.02 11.41 40.76
CA LEU A 731 32.10 12.18 40.15
C LEU A 731 33.41 11.40 40.30
N ILE A 732 34.09 11.13 39.19
CA ILE A 732 35.47 10.62 39.19
C ILE A 732 36.35 11.72 38.59
N SER A 733 37.07 12.43 39.46
CA SER A 733 38.22 13.26 39.10
C SER A 733 39.44 12.37 38.83
N GLY A 734 40.35 12.82 37.96
CA GLY A 734 41.46 12.01 37.44
C GLY A 734 42.50 11.56 38.47
N GLY A 735 43.29 10.55 38.09
CA GLY A 735 44.36 9.96 38.87
C GLY A 735 45.13 8.94 38.02
N ASP A 736 46.31 9.34 37.59
CA ASP A 736 47.16 8.73 36.56
C ASP A 736 47.82 7.37 36.92
N LEU A 737 48.41 6.71 35.90
CA LEU A 737 49.47 5.66 35.98
C LEU A 737 49.08 4.27 36.59
N THR A 738 49.67 3.12 36.21
CA THR A 738 50.83 2.82 35.33
C THR A 738 50.62 1.61 34.40
N ALA A 739 51.52 1.53 33.41
CA ALA A 739 51.91 0.43 32.49
C ALA A 739 51.87 -1.04 33.07
N SER A 740 51.94 -2.12 32.26
CA SER A 740 52.82 -2.24 31.07
C SER A 740 52.54 -3.39 30.06
N THR A 741 52.81 -3.08 28.77
CA THR A 741 53.53 -3.91 27.75
C THR A 741 52.99 -5.31 27.31
N HIS A 742 53.24 -5.83 26.09
CA HIS A 742 54.08 -5.38 24.97
C HIS A 742 53.68 -6.00 23.59
N LEU A 743 54.18 -5.37 22.51
CA LEU A 743 54.44 -5.91 21.14
C LEU A 743 53.23 -6.13 20.19
N ARG A 744 53.32 -5.81 18.88
CA ARG A 744 54.37 -5.08 18.11
C ARG A 744 53.72 -4.30 16.94
N ARG A 745 54.37 -3.21 16.52
CA ARG A 745 54.06 -2.40 15.33
C ARG A 745 54.97 -2.84 14.16
N ASP A 746 54.64 -2.47 12.92
CA ASP A 746 55.54 -1.69 12.05
C ASP A 746 54.80 -1.17 10.80
N SER A 747 55.41 -0.24 10.06
CA SER A 747 54.71 0.55 9.02
C SER A 747 55.65 1.32 8.08
N SER A 748 55.10 1.78 6.95
CA SER A 748 55.62 2.91 6.13
C SER A 748 56.75 2.55 5.10
N PRO A 749 57.29 3.47 4.24
CA PRO A 749 56.85 3.47 2.82
C PRO A 749 57.95 3.80 1.75
N ASN A 750 57.48 4.12 0.52
CA ASN A 750 58.07 4.98 -0.55
C ASN A 750 58.94 4.41 -1.72
N LYS A 751 58.47 4.75 -2.94
CA LYS A 751 59.15 5.22 -4.18
C LYS A 751 60.31 4.45 -4.87
N ALA A 752 60.13 4.22 -6.17
CA ALA A 752 61.10 4.53 -7.25
C ALA A 752 60.40 4.63 -8.63
N THR A 753 61.00 5.31 -9.63
CA THR A 753 60.46 5.51 -11.00
C THR A 753 61.56 5.71 -12.06
N THR A 754 61.46 5.03 -13.22
CA THR A 754 62.27 5.16 -14.47
C THR A 754 61.40 4.63 -15.63
N SER A 755 61.07 5.37 -16.70
CA SER A 755 61.85 5.65 -17.93
C SER A 755 62.27 4.40 -18.73
N SER A 756 62.21 4.32 -20.07
CA SER A 756 61.83 5.27 -21.15
C SER A 756 61.41 4.49 -22.43
N ALA A 757 61.11 5.17 -23.55
CA ALA A 757 60.72 4.55 -24.83
C ALA A 757 61.88 4.48 -25.84
N ASP A 758 61.84 3.52 -26.79
CA ASP A 758 62.20 3.67 -28.22
C ASP A 758 62.09 2.34 -29.01
N GLY A 759 62.08 2.41 -30.35
CA GLY A 759 62.75 1.39 -31.20
C GLY A 759 61.94 0.40 -32.06
N ALA A 760 62.23 0.38 -33.36
CA ALA A 760 61.92 -0.65 -34.37
C ALA A 760 62.47 -2.06 -34.00
N VAL A 761 61.82 -3.20 -34.30
CA VAL A 761 61.61 -3.89 -35.60
C VAL A 761 62.91 -4.28 -36.34
N VAL A 762 63.21 -5.59 -36.39
CA VAL A 762 63.83 -6.38 -37.50
C VAL A 762 63.36 -7.86 -37.39
N ASP A 763 63.36 -8.58 -38.51
CA ASP A 763 62.67 -9.85 -38.88
C ASP A 763 63.18 -11.23 -38.36
N GLU A 764 62.50 -12.27 -38.87
CA GLU A 764 62.89 -13.69 -39.08
C GLU A 764 62.99 -14.67 -37.89
N MET A 765 61.86 -15.35 -37.59
CA MET A 765 61.63 -16.73 -38.09
C MET A 765 60.17 -17.19 -38.00
#